data_AF-A0A4P6XKZ5-F1
#
_entry.id   AF-A0A4P6XKZ5-F1
#
_cell.length_a   1.000
_cell.length_b   1.000
_cell.length_c   1.000
_cell.angle_alpha   90.00
_cell.angle_beta   90.00
_cell.angle_gamma   90.00
#
_symmetry.space_group_name_H-M   'P 1'
#
loop_
_entity.id
_entity.type
_entity.pdbx_description
1 polymer ?
#
loop_
_entity_poly.entity_id
_entity_poly.type
_entity_poly.pdbx_seq_one_letter_code
_entity_poly.pdbx_strand_id
1 'polypeptide(L)'
;MVLKSTSAGDVSVYQVAGSNLSRSLPDWIARKRKKELRRDADYMNRVELIQDFEFSEASNKIKVSPDGQFAMATGTYKPQIHVYDFSNLSLKFDRHTDSENVDFQILSNDWTKSVHLQNDRTIEFHTKGGIHYKSRIPKFGRSLAYNPGNCDLLIGASGNEIYRLNLEQGRFLNPYVLETDEGVNSVDINPVHGLMAAGLEDGTVEFWDPRSRQRAAKLYVADAAGEQTQVTTTTFRNDGLNFACGTSNGKALIYDLRAATPSIVKDQGYGFEIKKITWIDENSSDANKIMTADKRIAKVWNRMDGKPFTSMEPSVDINDVAYVKESGMFLFANEGMPMHAYYIPNLGPAPKWCSFLDSITEELEEKPSDTVYSNFRFITRDEVAKLNLSHLIGSNVLRSYMHGFFINTELYDKVNLIANPNSYRDQREREIRKKIEQERESRIRSTGAVTKAKIKVNKELADRLESKAGGDAVRDDRFAELFENPDFAVNQESFEYKQLNPVKAVKDISQTERSRGLTAAEESDEERLNPDEHKDESESDSESEKEEEIVSEKQKQRVQKELEKIREKKRKQEEEKRFMNEFKAITENETEARNNESLGKQAKKLHKVSKQKEAERQNSRTRHHGKGEMELTFNPKKAEKVKFRADKFDESDEETEQKSGRTKQRFAGRRSAGRNQFRGM
;
A
#
# COMPACT_ATOMS: atom_id res chain seq x y z
N MET A 1 6.01 -2.81 -3.04
CA MET A 1 5.14 -3.96 -3.32
C MET A 1 5.94 -4.89 -4.21
N VAL A 2 6.20 -6.13 -3.81
CA VAL A 2 7.06 -7.04 -4.57
C VAL A 2 6.43 -8.43 -4.59
N LEU A 3 5.81 -8.78 -5.72
CA LEU A 3 5.50 -10.17 -6.03
C LEU A 3 6.81 -10.90 -6.34
N LYS A 4 6.99 -12.12 -5.82
CA LYS A 4 8.16 -12.92 -6.19
C LYS A 4 7.90 -13.59 -7.53
N SER A 5 8.63 -13.16 -8.55
CA SER A 5 8.72 -13.86 -9.83
C SER A 5 9.73 -14.99 -9.72
N THR A 6 9.31 -16.19 -10.10
CA THR A 6 10.19 -17.30 -10.45
C THR A 6 10.21 -17.39 -11.97
N SER A 7 11.36 -17.16 -12.61
CA SER A 7 11.48 -17.39 -14.05
C SER A 7 11.72 -18.87 -14.30
N ALA A 8 10.77 -19.52 -14.96
CA ALA A 8 10.84 -20.94 -15.31
C ALA A 8 10.93 -21.07 -16.83
N GLY A 9 12.15 -20.89 -17.36
CA GLY A 9 12.39 -20.55 -18.76
C GLY A 9 12.24 -19.04 -19.01
N ASP A 10 12.03 -18.66 -20.27
CA ASP A 10 11.83 -17.27 -20.72
C ASP A 10 10.44 -16.69 -20.34
N VAL A 11 9.75 -17.33 -19.38
CA VAL A 11 8.40 -16.95 -18.92
C VAL A 11 8.42 -16.65 -17.42
N SER A 12 7.96 -15.44 -17.07
CA SER A 12 7.74 -14.97 -15.71
C SER A 12 6.53 -15.67 -15.08
N VAL A 13 6.75 -16.34 -13.94
CA VAL A 13 5.69 -16.95 -13.12
C VAL A 13 5.64 -16.22 -11.78
N TYR A 14 4.49 -15.63 -11.44
CA TYR A 14 4.32 -14.83 -10.23
C TYR A 14 3.59 -15.63 -9.16
N GLN A 15 4.19 -15.73 -7.97
CA GLN A 15 3.52 -16.27 -6.80
C GLN A 15 2.73 -15.15 -6.11
N VAL A 16 1.39 -15.19 -6.24
CA VAL A 16 0.47 -14.16 -5.73
C VAL A 16 -0.01 -14.48 -4.31
N ALA A 17 -0.13 -15.77 -3.96
CA ALA A 17 -0.43 -16.20 -2.60
C ALA A 17 0.47 -17.37 -2.14
N GLY A 18 0.64 -17.50 -0.82
CA GLY A 18 1.27 -18.65 -0.18
C GLY A 18 2.57 -18.38 0.57
N SER A 19 3.18 -19.48 1.04
CA SER A 19 4.31 -19.57 1.98
C SER A 19 5.47 -18.57 1.80
N ASN A 20 5.84 -18.24 0.55
CA ASN A 20 6.99 -17.37 0.27
C ASN A 20 6.67 -15.87 0.40
N LEU A 21 5.39 -15.51 0.39
CA LEU A 21 4.87 -14.14 0.52
C LEU A 21 4.33 -13.91 1.94
N SER A 22 3.62 -14.90 2.49
CA SER A 22 3.21 -14.93 3.88
C SER A 22 4.19 -15.76 4.72
N ARG A 23 5.16 -15.10 5.37
CA ARG A 23 5.78 -15.69 6.59
C ARG A 23 4.66 -15.88 7.62
N SER A 24 4.16 -17.10 7.74
CA SER A 24 3.08 -17.49 8.67
C SER A 24 3.59 -17.48 10.11
N LEU A 25 3.76 -16.28 10.65
CA LEU A 25 3.76 -16.09 12.10
C LEU A 25 2.39 -16.58 12.60
N PRO A 26 2.33 -17.51 13.58
CA PRO A 26 1.07 -17.90 14.20
C PRO A 26 0.26 -16.66 14.60
N ASP A 27 -1.03 -16.63 14.29
CA ASP A 27 -1.85 -15.42 14.35
C ASP A 27 -1.83 -14.76 15.75
N TRP A 28 -1.72 -15.55 16.83
CA TRP A 28 -1.54 -15.00 18.18
C TRP A 28 -0.23 -14.19 18.38
N ILE A 29 0.87 -14.56 17.69
CA ILE A 29 2.12 -13.80 17.64
C ILE A 29 1.95 -12.55 16.77
N ALA A 30 1.32 -12.68 15.60
CA ALA A 30 1.04 -11.56 14.71
C ALA A 30 0.18 -10.48 15.40
N ARG A 31 -0.89 -10.89 16.10
CA ARG A 31 -1.73 -10.03 16.95
C ARG A 31 -0.92 -9.34 18.06
N LYS A 32 -0.05 -10.09 18.76
CA LYS A 32 0.80 -9.55 19.85
C LYS A 32 1.85 -8.55 19.34
N ARG A 33 2.45 -8.81 18.17
CA ARG A 33 3.47 -7.96 17.53
C ARG A 33 2.91 -6.97 16.51
N LYS A 34 1.59 -6.77 16.42
CA LYS A 34 0.94 -5.92 15.39
C LYS A 34 1.47 -4.46 15.35
N LYS A 35 2.05 -3.95 16.45
CA LYS A 35 2.71 -2.63 16.48
C LYS A 35 4.15 -2.64 15.95
N GLU A 36 4.86 -3.76 16.07
CA GLU A 36 6.22 -3.96 15.56
C GLU A 36 6.17 -4.28 14.06
N LEU A 37 5.29 -5.20 13.65
CA LEU A 37 5.03 -5.56 12.25
C LEU A 37 4.60 -4.36 11.39
N ARG A 38 3.93 -3.35 11.97
CA ARG A 38 3.62 -2.09 11.29
C ARG A 38 4.84 -1.25 10.89
N ARG A 39 6.04 -1.59 11.35
CA ARG A 39 7.30 -0.97 10.94
C ARG A 39 8.12 -1.86 10.01
N ASP A 40 7.65 -3.08 9.75
CA ASP A 40 8.30 -4.01 8.85
C ASP A 40 7.87 -3.71 7.41
N ALA A 41 8.85 -3.53 6.53
CA ALA A 41 8.62 -3.22 5.12
C ALA A 41 7.97 -4.42 4.40
N ASP A 42 8.32 -5.65 4.77
CA ASP A 42 7.75 -6.87 4.16
C ASP A 42 6.26 -6.99 4.49
N TYR A 43 5.86 -6.66 5.72
CA TYR A 43 4.46 -6.69 6.17
C TYR A 43 3.63 -5.58 5.52
N MET A 44 4.19 -4.38 5.33
CA MET A 44 3.51 -3.27 4.66
C MET A 44 3.41 -3.46 3.14
N ASN A 45 4.32 -4.22 2.52
CA ASN A 45 4.32 -4.52 1.09
C ASN A 45 3.60 -5.83 0.72
N ARG A 46 3.01 -6.54 1.71
CA ARG A 46 2.35 -7.82 1.50
C ARG A 46 1.06 -7.64 0.71
N VAL A 47 0.93 -8.40 -0.38
CA VAL A 47 -0.31 -8.54 -1.15
C VAL A 47 -1.02 -9.79 -0.66
N GLU A 48 -2.29 -9.66 -0.30
CA GLU A 48 -3.22 -10.77 -0.09
C GLU A 48 -4.32 -10.60 -1.14
N LEU A 49 -4.40 -11.52 -2.10
CA LEU A 49 -5.35 -11.45 -3.21
C LEU A 49 -6.78 -11.75 -2.74
N ILE A 50 -6.90 -12.79 -1.91
CA ILE A 50 -8.13 -13.29 -1.33
C ILE A 50 -7.88 -13.32 0.18
N GLN A 51 -8.71 -12.61 0.94
CA GLN A 51 -8.63 -12.59 2.40
C GLN A 51 -8.99 -13.98 2.96
N ASP A 52 -8.23 -14.42 3.96
CA ASP A 52 -8.41 -15.69 4.66
C ASP A 52 -8.27 -16.93 3.72
N PHE A 53 -7.43 -16.83 2.69
CA PHE A 53 -7.10 -17.93 1.76
C PHE A 53 -6.09 -18.94 2.36
N GLU A 54 -6.39 -19.41 3.56
CA GLU A 54 -5.58 -20.37 4.32
C GLU A 54 -6.45 -21.36 5.09
N PHE A 55 -5.89 -22.52 5.41
CA PHE A 55 -6.43 -23.47 6.38
C PHE A 55 -5.46 -23.59 7.57
N SER A 56 -5.92 -24.14 8.70
CA SER A 56 -5.06 -24.23 9.90
C SER A 56 -3.94 -25.28 9.80
N GLU A 57 -4.02 -26.24 8.88
CA GLU A 57 -2.98 -27.26 8.66
C GLU A 57 -2.67 -27.43 7.18
N ALA A 58 -3.59 -28.07 6.42
CA ALA A 58 -3.41 -28.39 5.00
C ALA A 58 -4.74 -28.34 4.22
N SER A 59 -4.63 -28.40 2.89
CA SER A 59 -5.75 -28.43 1.94
C SER A 59 -5.68 -29.62 0.98
N ASN A 60 -6.85 -30.20 0.68
CA ASN A 60 -6.96 -31.46 -0.06
C ASN A 60 -7.31 -31.24 -1.52
N LYS A 61 -8.43 -30.53 -1.77
CA LYS A 61 -8.98 -30.29 -3.10
C LYS A 61 -9.41 -28.85 -3.26
N ILE A 62 -9.31 -28.35 -4.48
CA ILE A 62 -9.81 -27.02 -4.86
C ILE A 62 -10.46 -27.12 -6.24
N LYS A 63 -11.64 -26.53 -6.39
CA LYS A 63 -12.34 -26.42 -7.68
C LYS A 63 -12.96 -25.04 -7.81
N VAL A 64 -12.77 -24.44 -8.98
CA VAL A 64 -13.39 -23.17 -9.37
C VAL A 64 -14.77 -23.48 -9.95
N SER A 65 -15.77 -22.67 -9.60
CA SER A 65 -17.13 -22.73 -10.15
C SER A 65 -17.09 -22.57 -11.68
N PRO A 66 -17.95 -23.23 -12.47
CA PRO A 66 -18.04 -23.02 -13.92
C PRO A 66 -18.14 -21.55 -14.34
N ASP A 67 -18.80 -20.69 -13.55
CA ASP A 67 -18.96 -19.26 -13.81
C ASP A 67 -17.72 -18.39 -13.48
N GLY A 68 -16.66 -18.99 -12.92
CA GLY A 68 -15.41 -18.29 -12.60
C GLY A 68 -15.51 -17.22 -11.48
N GLN A 69 -16.62 -17.18 -10.72
CA GLN A 69 -16.86 -16.21 -9.63
C GLN A 69 -16.60 -16.77 -8.22
N PHE A 70 -16.58 -18.09 -8.06
CA PHE A 70 -16.37 -18.75 -6.77
C PHE A 70 -15.26 -19.81 -6.87
N ALA A 71 -14.53 -20.01 -5.78
CA ALA A 71 -13.76 -21.22 -5.56
C ALA A 71 -14.26 -21.92 -4.30
N MET A 72 -14.30 -23.24 -4.35
CA MET A 72 -14.51 -24.10 -3.20
C MET A 72 -13.21 -24.85 -2.92
N ALA A 73 -12.79 -24.90 -1.66
CA ALA A 73 -11.64 -25.64 -1.20
C ALA A 73 -12.01 -26.48 0.03
N THR A 74 -11.30 -27.60 0.24
CA THR A 74 -11.48 -28.48 1.39
C THR A 74 -10.20 -28.58 2.21
N GLY A 75 -10.31 -28.44 3.52
CA GLY A 75 -9.20 -28.50 4.48
C GLY A 75 -9.22 -29.75 5.36
N THR A 76 -8.05 -30.13 5.86
CA THR A 76 -7.84 -31.33 6.70
C THR A 76 -8.37 -31.16 8.12
N TYR A 77 -7.93 -30.10 8.81
CA TYR A 77 -8.23 -29.86 10.22
C TYR A 77 -8.79 -28.46 10.46
N LYS A 78 -9.87 -28.30 11.24
CA LYS A 78 -10.92 -29.34 11.36
C LYS A 78 -11.46 -29.63 9.94
N PRO A 79 -11.97 -30.83 9.63
CA PRO A 79 -12.53 -31.11 8.32
C PRO A 79 -13.55 -30.04 7.94
N GLN A 80 -13.24 -29.26 6.90
CA GLN A 80 -14.01 -28.06 6.58
C GLN A 80 -13.96 -27.70 5.09
N ILE A 81 -15.01 -27.03 4.66
CA ILE A 81 -15.21 -26.49 3.32
C ILE A 81 -15.10 -24.97 3.45
N HIS A 82 -14.26 -24.35 2.61
CA HIS A 82 -14.19 -22.90 2.44
C HIS A 82 -14.72 -22.56 1.05
N VAL A 83 -15.64 -21.60 0.98
CA VAL A 83 -16.10 -21.03 -0.29
C VAL A 83 -15.63 -19.58 -0.35
N TYR A 84 -14.82 -19.27 -1.34
CA TYR A 84 -14.31 -17.93 -1.61
C TYR A 84 -15.20 -17.25 -2.66
N ASP A 85 -15.47 -15.97 -2.44
CA ASP A 85 -16.21 -15.11 -3.36
C ASP A 85 -15.22 -14.16 -4.02
N PHE A 86 -14.92 -14.40 -5.30
CA PHE A 86 -13.91 -13.62 -6.01
C PHE A 86 -14.35 -12.17 -6.27
N SER A 87 -15.65 -11.88 -6.30
CA SER A 87 -16.14 -10.50 -6.43
C SER A 87 -15.83 -9.64 -5.20
N ASN A 88 -15.79 -10.27 -4.03
CA ASN A 88 -15.53 -9.62 -2.74
C ASN A 88 -14.10 -9.86 -2.23
N LEU A 89 -13.31 -10.69 -2.92
CA LEU A 89 -11.95 -11.08 -2.55
C LEU A 89 -11.84 -11.64 -1.12
N SER A 90 -12.84 -12.38 -0.66
CA SER A 90 -12.90 -12.89 0.71
C SER A 90 -13.51 -14.28 0.82
N LEU A 91 -13.28 -14.94 1.95
CA LEU A 91 -14.10 -16.07 2.38
C LEU A 91 -15.58 -15.64 2.48
N LYS A 92 -16.47 -16.43 1.87
CA LYS A 92 -17.93 -16.25 1.88
C LYS A 92 -18.56 -16.94 3.09
N PHE A 93 -18.10 -18.15 3.37
CA PHE A 93 -18.38 -18.91 4.59
C PHE A 93 -17.40 -20.08 4.75
N ASP A 94 -17.23 -20.50 6.00
CA ASP A 94 -16.70 -21.79 6.40
C ASP A 94 -17.83 -22.74 6.80
N ARG A 95 -17.68 -24.04 6.49
CA ARG A 95 -18.54 -25.11 7.02
C ARG A 95 -17.67 -26.26 7.47
N HIS A 96 -17.99 -26.81 8.62
CA HIS A 96 -17.34 -28.02 9.11
C HIS A 96 -18.07 -29.27 8.60
N THR A 97 -17.32 -30.31 8.25
CA THR A 97 -17.82 -31.65 7.89
C THR A 97 -17.49 -32.65 8.99
N ASP A 98 -18.24 -33.76 9.06
CA ASP A 98 -17.99 -34.81 10.07
C ASP A 98 -16.64 -35.52 9.86
N SER A 99 -16.25 -35.69 8.59
CA SER A 99 -15.02 -36.33 8.19
C SER A 99 -14.37 -35.62 7.01
N GLU A 100 -13.15 -36.04 6.71
CA GLU A 100 -12.31 -35.45 5.67
C GLU A 100 -12.84 -35.76 4.26
N ASN A 101 -12.82 -34.76 3.39
CA ASN A 101 -13.23 -34.87 1.99
C ASN A 101 -12.04 -35.33 1.12
N VAL A 102 -12.27 -36.37 0.31
CA VAL A 102 -11.30 -36.95 -0.65
C VAL A 102 -11.41 -36.27 -2.01
N ASP A 103 -12.65 -36.14 -2.52
CA ASP A 103 -12.99 -35.42 -3.75
C ASP A 103 -14.36 -34.74 -3.56
N PHE A 104 -14.66 -33.73 -4.35
CA PHE A 104 -15.96 -33.08 -4.35
C PHE A 104 -16.25 -32.49 -5.73
N GLN A 105 -17.51 -32.43 -6.17
CA GLN A 105 -17.87 -31.81 -7.45
C GLN A 105 -18.95 -30.75 -7.22
N ILE A 106 -18.80 -29.62 -7.92
CA ILE A 106 -19.82 -28.58 -7.98
C ILE A 106 -20.83 -29.00 -9.06
N LEU A 107 -22.12 -29.08 -8.70
CA LEU A 107 -23.20 -29.48 -9.62
C LEU A 107 -23.89 -28.30 -10.31
N SER A 108 -23.73 -27.10 -9.75
CA SER A 108 -24.28 -25.86 -10.26
C SER A 108 -23.17 -25.00 -10.87
N ASN A 109 -23.58 -24.02 -11.65
CA ASN A 109 -22.72 -23.01 -12.23
C ASN A 109 -21.99 -22.13 -11.19
N ASP A 110 -22.66 -21.88 -10.05
CA ASP A 110 -22.12 -21.19 -8.87
C ASP A 110 -21.36 -22.16 -7.92
N TRP A 111 -21.69 -22.14 -6.62
CA TRP A 111 -21.33 -23.11 -5.57
C TRP A 111 -22.58 -23.72 -4.91
N THR A 112 -23.80 -23.28 -5.31
CA THR A 112 -25.06 -23.45 -4.54
C THR A 112 -25.51 -24.89 -4.33
N LYS A 113 -25.01 -25.81 -5.16
CA LYS A 113 -25.13 -27.27 -5.03
C LYS A 113 -23.75 -27.89 -5.23
N SER A 114 -23.26 -28.62 -4.24
CA SER A 114 -22.02 -29.41 -4.32
C SER A 114 -22.21 -30.78 -3.71
N VAL A 115 -21.41 -31.74 -4.15
CA VAL A 115 -21.36 -33.11 -3.64
C VAL A 115 -19.96 -33.38 -3.14
N HIS A 116 -19.83 -33.86 -1.91
CA HIS A 116 -18.55 -34.15 -1.27
C HIS A 116 -18.46 -35.66 -1.01
N LEU A 117 -17.37 -36.27 -1.44
CA LEU A 117 -17.04 -37.67 -1.19
C LEU A 117 -16.10 -37.74 0.02
N GLN A 118 -16.58 -38.37 1.09
CA GLN A 118 -15.88 -38.46 2.37
C GLN A 118 -15.11 -39.77 2.53
N ASN A 119 -14.02 -39.70 3.31
CA ASN A 119 -13.17 -40.84 3.63
C ASN A 119 -13.94 -41.96 4.38
N ASP A 120 -15.01 -41.63 5.11
CA ASP A 120 -15.86 -42.61 5.80
C ASP A 120 -16.83 -43.40 4.89
N ARG A 121 -16.70 -43.28 3.56
CA ARG A 121 -17.58 -43.84 2.50
C ARG A 121 -18.93 -43.15 2.36
N THR A 122 -19.12 -41.98 2.96
CA THR A 122 -20.35 -41.21 2.77
C THR A 122 -20.23 -40.20 1.63
N ILE A 123 -21.39 -39.81 1.11
CA ILE A 123 -21.55 -38.74 0.14
C ILE A 123 -22.41 -37.67 0.82
N GLU A 124 -21.89 -36.46 0.97
CA GLU A 124 -22.67 -35.33 1.46
C GLU A 124 -23.14 -34.44 0.30
N PHE A 125 -24.45 -34.22 0.25
CA PHE A 125 -25.07 -33.25 -0.64
C PHE A 125 -25.18 -31.92 0.10
N HIS A 126 -24.42 -30.93 -0.33
CA HIS A 126 -24.44 -29.58 0.22
C HIS A 126 -25.27 -28.64 -0.66
N THR A 127 -26.08 -27.82 -0.01
CA THR A 127 -26.82 -26.71 -0.64
C THR A 127 -26.44 -25.38 0.00
N LYS A 128 -27.05 -24.27 -0.44
CA LYS A 128 -26.93 -22.97 0.25
C LYS A 128 -27.24 -23.02 1.76
N GLY A 129 -28.12 -23.94 2.20
CA GLY A 129 -28.55 -24.07 3.60
C GLY A 129 -27.69 -24.97 4.49
N GLY A 130 -26.61 -25.56 3.96
CA GLY A 130 -25.83 -26.59 4.65
C GLY A 130 -26.01 -27.97 4.03
N ILE A 131 -25.84 -29.02 4.84
CA ILE A 131 -26.06 -30.42 4.45
C ILE A 131 -27.54 -30.63 4.16
N HIS A 132 -27.86 -31.07 2.94
CA HIS A 132 -29.21 -31.44 2.51
C HIS A 132 -29.48 -32.93 2.71
N TYR A 133 -28.49 -33.77 2.40
CA TYR A 133 -28.60 -35.23 2.54
C TYR A 133 -27.22 -35.88 2.69
N LYS A 134 -27.16 -37.01 3.38
CA LYS A 134 -25.95 -37.84 3.52
C LYS A 134 -26.29 -39.27 3.10
N SER A 135 -25.64 -39.75 2.04
CA SER A 135 -25.77 -41.12 1.50
C SER A 135 -24.52 -41.93 1.84
N ARG A 136 -24.57 -43.26 1.70
CA ARG A 136 -23.42 -44.15 1.94
C ARG A 136 -23.18 -45.13 0.80
N ILE A 137 -21.91 -45.35 0.48
CA ILE A 137 -21.42 -46.28 -0.54
C ILE A 137 -20.89 -47.55 0.16
N PRO A 138 -20.99 -48.75 -0.46
CA PRO A 138 -20.44 -49.98 0.12
C PRO A 138 -18.92 -49.94 0.36
N LYS A 139 -18.14 -49.52 -0.65
CA LYS A 139 -16.67 -49.50 -0.65
C LYS A 139 -16.12 -48.06 -0.51
N PHE A 140 -14.80 -47.92 -0.30
CA PHE A 140 -14.12 -46.62 -0.23
C PHE A 140 -14.04 -45.95 -1.60
N GLY A 141 -14.54 -44.72 -1.69
CA GLY A 141 -14.47 -43.90 -2.89
C GLY A 141 -13.12 -43.16 -2.99
N ARG A 142 -12.58 -43.07 -4.21
CA ARG A 142 -11.33 -42.35 -4.54
C ARG A 142 -11.58 -41.10 -5.39
N SER A 143 -12.57 -41.13 -6.28
CA SER A 143 -12.88 -40.03 -7.21
C SER A 143 -14.37 -39.93 -7.53
N LEU A 144 -14.82 -38.74 -7.94
CA LEU A 144 -16.22 -38.42 -8.19
C LEU A 144 -16.38 -37.53 -9.43
N ALA A 145 -17.24 -37.97 -10.37
CA ALA A 145 -17.57 -37.25 -11.59
C ALA A 145 -19.09 -37.10 -11.75
N TYR A 146 -19.54 -36.00 -12.35
CA TYR A 146 -20.96 -35.74 -12.60
C TYR A 146 -21.25 -35.63 -14.09
N ASN A 147 -22.23 -36.38 -14.59
CA ASN A 147 -22.73 -36.29 -15.95
C ASN A 147 -23.92 -35.32 -16.03
N PRO A 148 -23.78 -34.12 -16.63
CA PRO A 148 -24.89 -33.17 -16.76
C PRO A 148 -25.98 -33.65 -17.73
N GLY A 149 -25.67 -34.56 -18.67
CA GLY A 149 -26.65 -35.03 -19.66
C GLY A 149 -27.63 -36.07 -19.12
N ASN A 150 -27.19 -36.93 -18.20
CA ASN A 150 -28.02 -37.98 -17.59
C ASN A 150 -28.44 -37.68 -16.15
N CYS A 151 -27.93 -36.60 -15.55
CA CYS A 151 -27.98 -36.34 -14.10
C CYS A 151 -27.39 -37.49 -13.25
N ASP A 152 -26.47 -38.27 -13.82
CA ASP A 152 -25.80 -39.39 -13.15
C ASP A 152 -24.53 -38.90 -12.44
N LEU A 153 -24.43 -39.16 -11.14
CA LEU A 153 -23.19 -39.06 -10.36
C LEU A 153 -22.46 -40.41 -10.43
N LEU A 154 -21.21 -40.39 -10.89
CA LEU A 154 -20.32 -41.54 -10.96
C LEU A 154 -19.26 -41.47 -9.87
N ILE A 155 -18.97 -42.59 -9.24
CA ILE A 155 -18.04 -42.66 -8.12
C ILE A 155 -17.09 -43.84 -8.33
N GLY A 156 -15.82 -43.51 -8.56
CA GLY A 156 -14.73 -44.46 -8.59
C GLY A 156 -14.44 -44.93 -7.17
N ALA A 157 -14.51 -46.24 -6.95
CA ALA A 157 -14.26 -46.87 -5.66
C ALA A 157 -13.13 -47.90 -5.75
N SER A 158 -12.64 -48.31 -4.58
CA SER A 158 -11.77 -49.49 -4.47
C SER A 158 -12.53 -50.75 -4.89
N GLY A 159 -11.90 -51.60 -5.71
CA GLY A 159 -12.48 -52.80 -6.31
C GLY A 159 -13.31 -52.57 -7.58
N ASN A 160 -13.72 -53.68 -8.19
CA ASN A 160 -14.39 -53.83 -9.50
C ASN A 160 -15.71 -53.06 -9.82
N GLU A 161 -16.14 -52.09 -9.02
CA GLU A 161 -17.45 -51.44 -9.19
C GLU A 161 -17.35 -49.92 -9.24
N ILE A 162 -17.85 -49.31 -10.33
CA ILE A 162 -18.15 -47.88 -10.38
C ILE A 162 -19.60 -47.68 -9.97
N TYR A 163 -19.80 -47.04 -8.82
CA TYR A 163 -21.15 -46.76 -8.32
C TYR A 163 -21.77 -45.58 -9.07
N ARG A 164 -23.03 -45.76 -9.47
CA ARG A 164 -23.81 -44.74 -10.16
C ARG A 164 -25.03 -44.36 -9.33
N LEU A 165 -25.14 -43.08 -9.02
CA LEU A 165 -26.26 -42.50 -8.28
C LEU A 165 -26.94 -41.46 -9.17
N ASN A 166 -28.19 -41.72 -9.58
CA ASN A 166 -28.93 -40.77 -10.39
C ASN A 166 -29.57 -39.69 -9.51
N LEU A 167 -29.24 -38.43 -9.77
CA LEU A 167 -29.65 -37.30 -8.92
C LEU A 167 -31.08 -36.79 -9.22
N GLU A 168 -31.63 -37.13 -10.39
CA GLU A 168 -33.02 -36.84 -10.74
C GLU A 168 -33.98 -37.82 -10.05
N GLN A 169 -33.64 -39.11 -10.09
CA GLN A 169 -34.44 -40.20 -9.50
C GLN A 169 -34.14 -40.43 -8.00
N GLY A 170 -33.04 -39.87 -7.49
CA GLY A 170 -32.64 -40.00 -6.07
C GLY A 170 -32.26 -41.42 -5.65
N ARG A 171 -31.84 -42.29 -6.59
CA ARG A 171 -31.55 -43.70 -6.32
C ARG A 171 -30.22 -44.17 -6.92
N PHE A 172 -29.62 -45.17 -6.29
CA PHE A 172 -28.55 -45.93 -6.92
C PHE A 172 -29.10 -46.70 -8.11
N LEU A 173 -28.38 -46.64 -9.23
CA LEU A 173 -28.60 -47.47 -10.40
C LEU A 173 -27.60 -48.63 -10.38
N ASN A 174 -27.80 -49.63 -11.23
CA ASN A 174 -26.83 -50.72 -11.39
C ASN A 174 -25.43 -50.14 -11.66
N PRO A 175 -24.39 -50.57 -10.91
CA PRO A 175 -23.01 -50.12 -11.10
C PRO A 175 -22.45 -50.61 -12.43
N TYR A 176 -21.36 -50.02 -12.89
CA TYR A 176 -20.54 -50.61 -13.94
C TYR A 176 -19.56 -51.59 -13.30
N VAL A 177 -19.60 -52.84 -13.77
CA VAL A 177 -18.72 -53.92 -13.33
C VAL A 177 -17.52 -53.96 -14.25
N LEU A 178 -16.35 -53.72 -13.67
CA LEU A 178 -15.06 -53.70 -14.35
C LEU A 178 -14.56 -55.14 -14.58
N GLU A 179 -13.66 -55.31 -15.53
CA GLU A 179 -13.06 -56.62 -15.81
C GLU A 179 -12.00 -57.04 -14.78
N THR A 180 -11.41 -56.08 -14.06
CA THR A 180 -10.38 -56.33 -13.04
C THR A 180 -10.93 -56.07 -11.64
N ASP A 181 -10.37 -56.78 -10.65
CA ASP A 181 -10.77 -56.69 -9.24
C ASP A 181 -10.07 -55.55 -8.48
N GLU A 182 -9.15 -54.83 -9.12
CA GLU A 182 -8.47 -53.67 -8.54
C GLU A 182 -9.36 -52.41 -8.52
N GLY A 183 -8.85 -51.32 -7.91
CA GLY A 183 -9.65 -50.11 -7.69
C GLY A 183 -9.59 -49.07 -8.81
N VAL A 184 -10.62 -48.21 -8.85
CA VAL A 184 -10.68 -47.05 -9.73
C VAL A 184 -10.09 -45.85 -9.02
N ASN A 185 -8.99 -45.32 -9.54
CA ASN A 185 -8.34 -44.13 -8.99
C ASN A 185 -9.02 -42.85 -9.47
N SER A 186 -9.30 -42.75 -10.77
CA SER A 186 -9.95 -41.58 -11.37
C SER A 186 -11.12 -41.97 -12.27
N VAL A 187 -12.17 -41.15 -12.25
CA VAL A 187 -13.28 -41.18 -13.20
C VAL A 187 -13.41 -39.78 -13.80
N ASP A 188 -13.53 -39.70 -15.12
CA ASP A 188 -13.86 -38.47 -15.82
C ASP A 188 -14.86 -38.73 -16.96
N ILE A 189 -15.55 -37.69 -17.43
CA ILE A 189 -16.57 -37.77 -18.48
C ILE A 189 -16.31 -36.67 -19.51
N ASN A 190 -16.25 -37.03 -20.79
CA ASN A 190 -16.18 -36.02 -21.85
C ASN A 190 -17.49 -35.20 -21.89
N PRO A 191 -17.45 -33.86 -21.74
CA PRO A 191 -18.64 -33.01 -21.87
C PRO A 191 -19.33 -33.08 -23.24
N VAL A 192 -18.64 -33.44 -24.33
CA VAL A 192 -19.22 -33.43 -25.69
C VAL A 192 -20.03 -34.70 -25.99
N HIS A 193 -19.39 -35.88 -25.98
CA HIS A 193 -20.07 -37.15 -26.31
C HIS A 193 -20.56 -37.94 -25.09
N GLY A 194 -20.15 -37.56 -23.86
CA GLY A 194 -20.60 -38.22 -22.63
C GLY A 194 -19.97 -39.60 -22.37
N LEU A 195 -18.82 -39.91 -22.97
CA LEU A 195 -18.09 -41.15 -22.67
C LEU A 195 -17.38 -40.97 -21.33
N MET A 196 -17.43 -42.00 -20.51
CA MET A 196 -16.69 -42.09 -19.25
C MET A 196 -15.32 -42.73 -19.50
N ALA A 197 -14.29 -42.21 -18.83
CA ALA A 197 -13.02 -42.90 -18.62
C ALA A 197 -12.93 -43.33 -17.16
N ALA A 198 -12.46 -44.55 -16.92
CA ALA A 198 -12.10 -45.06 -15.61
C ALA A 198 -10.61 -45.44 -15.62
N GLY A 199 -9.80 -44.73 -14.84
CA GLY A 199 -8.39 -45.03 -14.64
C GLY A 199 -8.20 -46.08 -13.55
N LEU A 200 -7.70 -47.26 -13.94
CA LEU A 200 -7.53 -48.42 -13.06
C LEU A 200 -6.12 -48.52 -12.47
N GLU A 201 -6.03 -49.20 -11.34
CA GLU A 201 -4.80 -49.52 -10.63
C GLU A 201 -3.90 -50.47 -11.47
N ASP A 202 -4.49 -51.35 -12.30
CA ASP A 202 -3.80 -52.27 -13.23
C ASP A 202 -3.01 -51.59 -14.39
N GLY A 203 -3.00 -50.25 -14.47
CA GLY A 203 -2.41 -49.54 -15.61
C GLY A 203 -3.22 -49.63 -16.91
N THR A 204 -4.53 -49.84 -16.80
CA THR A 204 -5.46 -49.78 -17.92
C THR A 204 -6.51 -48.69 -17.72
N VAL A 205 -7.03 -48.15 -18.83
CA VAL A 205 -8.17 -47.23 -18.84
C VAL A 205 -9.33 -47.94 -19.52
N GLU A 206 -10.46 -48.05 -18.82
CA GLU A 206 -11.70 -48.52 -19.43
C GLU A 206 -12.58 -47.34 -19.85
N PHE A 207 -13.06 -47.39 -21.09
CA PHE A 207 -14.01 -46.44 -21.63
C PHE A 207 -15.41 -47.02 -21.60
N TRP A 208 -16.35 -46.31 -20.97
CA TRP A 208 -17.73 -46.74 -20.79
C TRP A 208 -18.69 -45.72 -21.41
N ASP A 209 -19.63 -46.19 -22.23
CA ASP A 209 -20.70 -45.33 -22.76
C ASP A 209 -21.96 -45.43 -21.88
N PRO A 210 -22.42 -44.34 -21.25
CA PRO A 210 -23.63 -44.34 -20.42
C PRO A 210 -24.92 -44.70 -21.17
N ARG A 211 -24.96 -44.59 -22.50
CA ARG A 211 -26.14 -44.90 -23.32
C ARG A 211 -26.30 -46.41 -23.53
N SER A 212 -25.26 -47.07 -24.04
CA SER A 212 -25.19 -48.55 -24.17
C SER A 212 -25.05 -49.26 -22.82
N ARG A 213 -24.51 -48.58 -21.80
CA ARG A 213 -24.21 -49.13 -20.46
C ARG A 213 -23.22 -50.30 -20.48
N GLN A 214 -22.39 -50.35 -21.53
CA GLN A 214 -21.36 -51.36 -21.74
C GLN A 214 -20.01 -50.68 -21.90
N ARG A 215 -18.94 -51.44 -21.67
CA ARG A 215 -17.57 -51.02 -21.97
C ARG A 215 -17.42 -50.87 -23.48
N ALA A 216 -17.07 -49.69 -23.94
CA ALA A 216 -16.82 -49.38 -25.34
C ALA A 216 -15.41 -49.81 -25.77
N ALA A 217 -14.40 -49.58 -24.93
CA ALA A 217 -13.00 -49.93 -25.19
C ALA A 217 -12.20 -50.12 -23.89
N LYS A 218 -11.06 -50.79 -24.00
CA LYS A 218 -10.03 -50.91 -22.96
C LYS A 218 -8.69 -50.51 -23.56
N LEU A 219 -7.98 -49.62 -22.89
CA LEU A 219 -6.70 -49.05 -23.32
C LEU A 219 -5.61 -49.49 -22.34
N TYR A 220 -4.52 -50.04 -22.86
CA TYR A 220 -3.37 -50.47 -22.07
C TYR A 220 -2.32 -49.35 -22.04
N VAL A 221 -2.07 -48.80 -20.85
CA VAL A 221 -1.14 -47.68 -20.66
C VAL A 221 0.27 -48.19 -20.35
N ALA A 222 0.40 -49.36 -19.69
CA ALA A 222 1.67 -49.99 -19.37
C ALA A 222 2.58 -50.21 -20.60
N ASP A 223 2.02 -50.69 -21.71
CA ASP A 223 2.75 -50.91 -22.99
C ASP A 223 3.40 -49.62 -23.52
N ALA A 224 2.75 -48.48 -23.30
CA ALA A 224 3.21 -47.16 -23.71
C ALA A 224 4.16 -46.49 -22.69
N ALA A 225 3.99 -46.79 -21.41
CA ALA A 225 4.86 -46.31 -20.33
C ALA A 225 6.19 -47.09 -20.24
N GLY A 226 6.22 -48.31 -20.80
CA GLY A 226 7.34 -49.26 -20.72
C GLY A 226 7.46 -49.99 -19.38
N GLU A 227 6.55 -49.74 -18.45
CA GLU A 227 6.57 -50.20 -17.06
C GLU A 227 5.14 -50.45 -16.58
N GLN A 228 4.95 -51.43 -15.70
CA GLN A 228 3.68 -51.62 -15.00
C GLN A 228 3.46 -50.46 -14.03
N THR A 229 2.42 -49.66 -14.28
CA THR A 229 2.16 -48.39 -13.58
C THR A 229 0.66 -48.17 -13.45
N GLN A 230 0.19 -47.73 -12.28
CA GLN A 230 -1.22 -47.41 -12.09
C GLN A 230 -1.60 -46.11 -12.80
N VAL A 231 -2.82 -46.03 -13.31
CA VAL A 231 -3.40 -44.76 -13.79
C VAL A 231 -3.94 -44.01 -12.59
N THR A 232 -3.39 -42.82 -12.32
CA THR A 232 -3.79 -41.99 -11.18
C THR A 232 -4.82 -40.94 -11.57
N THR A 233 -4.70 -40.37 -12.77
CA THR A 233 -5.63 -39.35 -13.28
C THR A 233 -5.99 -39.55 -14.75
N THR A 234 -7.22 -39.20 -15.09
CA THR A 234 -7.76 -39.21 -16.46
C THR A 234 -8.49 -37.90 -16.71
N THR A 235 -8.31 -37.29 -17.89
CA THR A 235 -9.07 -36.08 -18.29
C THR A 235 -9.35 -36.02 -19.79
N PHE A 236 -10.58 -35.70 -20.15
CA PHE A 236 -10.96 -35.36 -21.53
C PHE A 236 -10.76 -33.87 -21.83
N ARG A 237 -10.47 -33.56 -23.10
CA ARG A 237 -10.48 -32.20 -23.65
C ARG A 237 -11.89 -31.82 -24.11
N ASN A 238 -12.24 -30.53 -24.09
CA ASN A 238 -13.54 -30.03 -24.57
C ASN A 238 -13.78 -30.21 -26.09
N ASP A 239 -12.75 -30.62 -26.84
CA ASP A 239 -12.81 -31.01 -28.26
C ASP A 239 -13.39 -32.43 -28.45
N GLY A 240 -13.37 -33.27 -27.42
CA GLY A 240 -13.95 -34.60 -27.42
C GLY A 240 -13.24 -35.66 -28.27
N LEU A 241 -12.06 -35.37 -28.81
CA LEU A 241 -11.16 -36.35 -29.43
C LEU A 241 -9.92 -36.63 -28.59
N ASN A 242 -9.40 -35.62 -27.90
CA ASN A 242 -8.16 -35.72 -27.13
C ASN A 242 -8.45 -36.18 -25.69
N PHE A 243 -7.64 -37.13 -25.22
CA PHE A 243 -7.69 -37.71 -23.88
C PHE A 243 -6.29 -37.65 -23.24
N ALA A 244 -6.20 -37.36 -21.95
CA ALA A 244 -4.95 -37.37 -21.21
C ALA A 244 -5.01 -38.30 -20.00
N CYS A 245 -3.94 -39.04 -19.79
CA CYS A 245 -3.77 -40.05 -18.77
C CYS A 245 -2.50 -39.75 -17.96
N GLY A 246 -2.61 -39.74 -16.63
CA GLY A 246 -1.49 -39.59 -15.70
C GLY A 246 -1.18 -40.91 -15.01
N THR A 247 0.11 -41.23 -14.89
CA THR A 247 0.59 -42.45 -14.24
C THR A 247 1.22 -42.17 -12.87
N SER A 248 1.40 -43.23 -12.07
CA SER A 248 2.17 -43.18 -10.82
C SER A 248 3.63 -42.76 -10.97
N ASN A 249 4.24 -42.97 -12.14
CA ASN A 249 5.67 -42.77 -12.34
C ASN A 249 6.00 -41.38 -12.92
N GLY A 250 5.07 -40.42 -12.87
CA GLY A 250 5.29 -39.05 -13.36
C GLY A 250 5.21 -38.89 -14.89
N LYS A 251 4.79 -39.93 -15.62
CA LYS A 251 4.59 -39.91 -17.07
C LYS A 251 3.14 -39.52 -17.39
N ALA A 252 2.97 -38.40 -18.10
CA ALA A 252 1.71 -37.97 -18.70
C ALA A 252 1.64 -38.48 -20.14
N LEU A 253 0.56 -39.16 -20.50
CA LEU A 253 0.32 -39.69 -21.84
C LEU A 253 -0.88 -38.96 -22.45
N ILE A 254 -0.69 -38.41 -23.65
CA ILE A 254 -1.78 -37.86 -24.46
C ILE A 254 -2.16 -38.88 -25.52
N TYR A 255 -3.46 -39.16 -25.63
CA TYR A 255 -4.07 -40.04 -26.61
C TYR A 255 -5.08 -39.27 -27.48
N ASP A 256 -5.23 -39.73 -28.71
CA ASP A 256 -6.41 -39.46 -29.54
C ASP A 256 -7.34 -40.67 -29.37
N LEU A 257 -8.63 -40.45 -29.08
CA LEU A 257 -9.61 -41.53 -28.88
C LEU A 257 -9.75 -42.48 -30.08
N ARG A 258 -9.25 -42.08 -31.26
CA ARG A 258 -9.23 -42.90 -32.49
C ARG A 258 -8.03 -43.85 -32.57
N ALA A 259 -7.03 -43.71 -31.70
CA ALA A 259 -5.78 -44.47 -31.73
C ALA A 259 -5.40 -45.05 -30.35
N ALA A 260 -5.07 -46.34 -30.31
CA ALA A 260 -4.64 -47.01 -29.07
C ALA A 260 -3.20 -46.65 -28.64
N THR A 261 -2.41 -46.03 -29.52
CA THR A 261 -1.05 -45.56 -29.23
C THR A 261 -1.08 -44.10 -28.75
N PRO A 262 -0.26 -43.71 -27.76
CA PRO A 262 -0.17 -42.31 -27.34
C PRO A 262 0.38 -41.44 -28.48
N SER A 263 -0.13 -40.22 -28.58
CA SER A 263 0.46 -39.18 -29.44
C SER A 263 1.74 -38.62 -28.83
N ILE A 264 1.79 -38.44 -27.51
CA ILE A 264 2.96 -37.96 -26.76
C ILE A 264 3.02 -38.67 -25.41
N VAL A 265 4.22 -39.08 -25.01
CA VAL A 265 4.57 -39.46 -23.64
C VAL A 265 5.50 -38.38 -23.08
N LYS A 266 5.10 -37.73 -21.98
CA LYS A 266 5.86 -36.66 -21.33
C LYS A 266 6.17 -37.04 -19.90
N ASP A 267 7.45 -37.20 -19.58
CA ASP A 267 7.93 -37.36 -18.21
C ASP A 267 8.11 -36.00 -17.52
N GLN A 268 7.68 -35.92 -16.25
CA GLN A 268 7.94 -34.78 -15.37
C GLN A 268 9.32 -34.86 -14.68
N GLY A 269 9.92 -36.05 -14.57
CA GLY A 269 11.32 -36.28 -14.18
C GLY A 269 11.59 -36.47 -12.68
N TYR A 270 10.60 -36.28 -11.81
CA TYR A 270 10.74 -36.60 -10.38
C TYR A 270 10.28 -38.01 -9.99
N GLY A 271 9.60 -38.73 -10.89
CA GLY A 271 9.07 -40.07 -10.63
C GLY A 271 7.95 -40.15 -9.59
N PHE A 272 7.32 -39.02 -9.25
CA PHE A 272 6.12 -38.98 -8.39
C PHE A 272 4.84 -39.12 -9.22
N GLU A 273 3.76 -39.52 -8.57
CA GLU A 273 2.46 -39.64 -9.23
C GLU A 273 1.90 -38.29 -9.72
N ILE A 274 1.24 -38.35 -10.88
CA ILE A 274 0.50 -37.22 -11.42
C ILE A 274 -0.85 -37.12 -10.68
N LYS A 275 -0.97 -36.11 -9.81
CA LYS A 275 -2.16 -35.84 -9.01
C LYS A 275 -3.26 -35.11 -9.76
N LYS A 276 -2.90 -34.32 -10.78
CA LYS A 276 -3.88 -33.60 -11.62
C LYS A 276 -3.35 -33.37 -13.03
N ILE A 277 -4.24 -33.50 -14.00
CA ILE A 277 -4.07 -32.99 -15.37
C ILE A 277 -5.22 -32.00 -15.62
N THR A 278 -4.94 -30.90 -16.33
CA THR A 278 -5.97 -29.98 -16.82
C THR A 278 -5.62 -29.48 -18.23
N TRP A 279 -6.63 -29.41 -19.10
CA TRP A 279 -6.51 -28.86 -20.44
C TRP A 279 -6.72 -27.33 -20.41
N ILE A 280 -5.84 -26.59 -21.08
CA ILE A 280 -5.93 -25.12 -21.21
C ILE A 280 -6.43 -24.82 -22.63
N ASP A 281 -7.75 -24.94 -22.80
CA ASP A 281 -8.42 -24.83 -24.10
C ASP A 281 -9.00 -23.44 -24.37
N GLU A 282 -9.36 -22.70 -23.32
CA GLU A 282 -10.27 -21.53 -23.40
C GLU A 282 -9.55 -20.22 -23.74
N ASN A 283 -8.23 -20.17 -23.63
CA ASN A 283 -7.44 -18.99 -24.00
C ASN A 283 -7.26 -18.94 -25.53
N SER A 284 -7.98 -18.03 -26.18
CA SER A 284 -8.10 -17.91 -27.65
C SER A 284 -6.78 -17.80 -28.42
N SER A 285 -5.69 -17.42 -27.78
CA SER A 285 -4.36 -17.27 -28.41
C SER A 285 -3.51 -18.55 -28.35
N ASP A 286 -3.82 -19.51 -27.47
CA ASP A 286 -2.88 -20.53 -27.00
C ASP A 286 -3.54 -21.88 -26.64
N ALA A 287 -4.65 -22.22 -27.30
CA ALA A 287 -5.55 -23.35 -27.01
C ALA A 287 -4.99 -24.78 -27.18
N ASN A 288 -3.66 -24.96 -27.08
CA ASN A 288 -2.93 -26.23 -27.23
C ASN A 288 -2.04 -26.55 -26.02
N LYS A 289 -2.17 -25.82 -24.90
CA LYS A 289 -1.41 -26.05 -23.67
C LYS A 289 -2.14 -27.04 -22.76
N ILE A 290 -1.36 -27.85 -22.06
CA ILE A 290 -1.83 -28.77 -21.01
C ILE A 290 -1.01 -28.51 -19.75
N MET A 291 -1.64 -28.62 -18.58
CA MET A 291 -0.98 -28.54 -17.30
C MET A 291 -1.02 -29.90 -16.59
N THR A 292 0.14 -30.36 -16.15
CA THR A 292 0.33 -31.63 -15.43
C THR A 292 0.97 -31.33 -14.08
N ALA A 293 0.37 -31.81 -13.00
CA ALA A 293 0.81 -31.57 -11.63
C ALA A 293 1.20 -32.88 -10.93
N ASP A 294 2.46 -32.97 -10.54
CA ASP A 294 2.98 -33.97 -9.60
C ASP A 294 2.76 -33.50 -8.15
N LYS A 295 3.17 -34.34 -7.20
CA LYS A 295 3.29 -33.97 -5.77
C LYS A 295 4.13 -32.70 -5.51
N ARG A 296 5.11 -32.33 -6.34
CA ARG A 296 6.03 -31.19 -6.08
C ARG A 296 6.02 -30.06 -7.08
N ILE A 297 5.67 -30.34 -8.33
CA ILE A 297 5.82 -29.41 -9.45
C ILE A 297 4.57 -29.48 -10.31
N ALA A 298 4.14 -28.33 -10.83
CA ALA A 298 3.16 -28.29 -11.91
C ALA A 298 3.82 -27.70 -13.16
N LYS A 299 3.75 -28.42 -14.28
CA LYS A 299 4.36 -28.02 -15.55
C LYS A 299 3.25 -27.71 -16.56
N VAL A 300 3.37 -26.57 -17.24
CA VAL A 300 2.57 -26.24 -18.42
C VAL A 300 3.39 -26.54 -19.66
N TRP A 301 2.82 -27.24 -20.65
CA TRP A 301 3.54 -27.65 -21.85
C TRP A 301 2.62 -27.76 -23.08
N ASN A 302 3.21 -27.72 -24.28
CA ASN A 302 2.46 -27.77 -25.55
C ASN A 302 2.09 -29.21 -25.93
N ARG A 303 0.80 -29.51 -26.14
CA ARG A 303 0.29 -30.85 -26.45
C ARG A 303 0.80 -31.47 -27.76
N MET A 304 1.35 -30.66 -28.67
CA MET A 304 1.84 -31.09 -29.99
C MET A 304 3.36 -31.28 -30.02
N ASP A 305 4.12 -30.46 -29.26
CA ASP A 305 5.58 -30.47 -29.28
C ASP A 305 6.20 -31.22 -28.09
N GLY A 306 5.43 -31.43 -27.01
CA GLY A 306 5.96 -31.93 -25.73
C GLY A 306 6.94 -30.97 -25.02
N LYS A 307 7.14 -29.76 -25.57
CA LYS A 307 8.05 -28.74 -25.00
C LYS A 307 7.44 -28.09 -23.76
N PRO A 308 8.19 -27.98 -22.65
CA PRO A 308 7.74 -27.23 -21.48
C PRO A 308 7.62 -25.74 -21.83
N PHE A 309 6.53 -25.13 -21.40
CA PHE A 309 6.26 -23.70 -21.50
C PHE A 309 6.66 -22.99 -20.20
N THR A 310 6.20 -23.48 -19.04
CA THR A 310 6.64 -23.03 -17.71
C THR A 310 6.64 -24.18 -16.69
N SER A 311 7.35 -24.01 -15.56
CA SER A 311 7.10 -24.76 -14.32
C SER A 311 6.68 -23.84 -13.18
N MET A 312 5.84 -24.38 -12.29
CA MET A 312 5.43 -23.81 -11.01
C MET A 312 5.97 -24.73 -9.91
N GLU A 313 6.89 -24.21 -9.11
CA GLU A 313 7.61 -24.95 -8.06
C GLU A 313 7.27 -24.34 -6.68
N PRO A 314 6.16 -24.79 -6.04
CA PRO A 314 5.86 -24.42 -4.67
C PRO A 314 6.86 -25.01 -3.67
N SER A 315 7.06 -24.30 -2.55
CA SER A 315 7.95 -24.76 -1.47
C SER A 315 7.36 -25.88 -0.60
N VAL A 316 6.15 -26.33 -0.92
CA VAL A 316 5.34 -27.29 -0.15
C VAL A 316 4.69 -28.24 -1.15
N ASP A 317 4.51 -29.50 -0.75
CA ASP A 317 3.87 -30.51 -1.60
C ASP A 317 2.43 -30.12 -1.98
N ILE A 318 2.05 -30.41 -3.22
CA ILE A 318 0.76 -30.14 -3.88
C ILE A 318 -0.17 -31.34 -3.68
N ASN A 319 -1.46 -31.09 -3.47
CA ASN A 319 -2.53 -32.09 -3.44
C ASN A 319 -3.52 -31.98 -4.61
N ASP A 320 -3.76 -30.77 -5.10
CA ASP A 320 -4.66 -30.52 -6.23
C ASP A 320 -4.39 -29.16 -6.86
N VAL A 321 -4.79 -28.99 -8.12
CA VAL A 321 -4.67 -27.71 -8.83
C VAL A 321 -5.96 -27.41 -9.58
N ALA A 322 -6.49 -26.20 -9.39
CA ALA A 322 -7.58 -25.64 -10.16
C ALA A 322 -7.07 -24.55 -11.09
N TYR A 323 -7.49 -24.62 -12.35
CA TYR A 323 -7.28 -23.58 -13.35
C TYR A 323 -8.49 -22.62 -13.33
N VAL A 324 -8.24 -21.31 -13.31
CA VAL A 324 -9.29 -20.30 -13.49
C VAL A 324 -9.47 -20.05 -14.99
N LYS A 325 -10.64 -20.44 -15.49
CA LYS A 325 -11.10 -20.28 -16.89
C LYS A 325 -10.82 -18.90 -17.46
N GLU A 326 -10.52 -18.85 -18.77
CA GLU A 326 -10.21 -17.64 -19.56
C GLU A 326 -9.02 -16.79 -19.04
N SER A 327 -8.20 -17.27 -18.10
CA SER A 327 -7.15 -16.48 -17.44
C SER A 327 -5.78 -17.16 -17.41
N GLY A 328 -4.77 -16.45 -16.91
CA GLY A 328 -3.45 -17.01 -16.57
C GLY A 328 -3.31 -17.53 -15.12
N MET A 329 -4.41 -17.66 -14.36
CA MET A 329 -4.36 -17.93 -12.91
C MET A 329 -4.61 -19.40 -12.54
N PHE A 330 -3.80 -19.90 -11.60
CA PHE A 330 -3.87 -21.22 -11.01
C PHE A 330 -3.96 -21.15 -9.49
N LEU A 331 -4.84 -21.97 -8.91
CA LEU A 331 -5.01 -22.11 -7.45
C LEU A 331 -4.64 -23.52 -7.04
N PHE A 332 -3.83 -23.65 -5.99
CA PHE A 332 -3.24 -24.91 -5.56
C PHE A 332 -3.71 -25.26 -4.15
N ALA A 333 -4.21 -26.48 -3.97
CA ALA A 333 -4.29 -27.11 -2.66
C ALA A 333 -2.95 -27.78 -2.34
N ASN A 334 -2.46 -27.57 -1.12
CA ASN A 334 -1.13 -27.92 -0.65
C ASN A 334 -1.14 -28.41 0.81
N GLU A 335 -0.01 -29.00 1.25
CA GLU A 335 0.26 -29.37 2.65
C GLU A 335 0.62 -28.18 3.56
N GLY A 336 0.28 -26.96 3.15
CA GLY A 336 0.64 -25.72 3.84
C GLY A 336 -0.59 -25.02 4.40
N MET A 337 -0.39 -24.19 5.43
CA MET A 337 -1.46 -23.34 5.95
C MET A 337 -2.00 -22.40 4.85
N PRO A 338 -1.20 -21.50 4.22
CA PRO A 338 -1.69 -20.69 3.13
C PRO A 338 -1.70 -21.48 1.82
N MET A 339 -2.83 -21.47 1.13
CA MET A 339 -2.95 -22.05 -0.21
C MET A 339 -2.11 -21.23 -1.20
N HIS A 340 -1.54 -21.89 -2.22
CA HIS A 340 -0.76 -21.19 -3.24
C HIS A 340 -1.65 -20.68 -4.38
N ALA A 341 -1.40 -19.45 -4.82
CA ALA A 341 -1.98 -18.92 -6.06
C ALA A 341 -0.85 -18.42 -6.95
N TYR A 342 -0.84 -18.90 -8.20
CA TYR A 342 0.15 -18.55 -9.21
C TYR A 342 -0.53 -17.83 -10.38
N TYR A 343 0.16 -16.84 -10.93
CA TYR A 343 -0.29 -16.09 -12.09
C TYR A 343 0.80 -16.04 -13.16
N ILE A 344 0.41 -16.28 -14.41
CA ILE A 344 1.29 -16.33 -15.59
C ILE A 344 0.71 -15.42 -16.69
N PRO A 345 1.18 -14.15 -16.80
CA PRO A 345 0.66 -13.21 -17.80
C PRO A 345 0.76 -13.74 -19.24
N ASN A 346 1.87 -14.41 -19.57
CA ASN A 346 2.11 -14.98 -20.90
C ASN A 346 1.19 -16.18 -21.25
N LEU A 347 0.37 -16.66 -20.31
CA LEU A 347 -0.63 -17.69 -20.58
C LEU A 347 -2.00 -17.08 -20.93
N GLY A 348 -2.32 -15.94 -20.34
CA GLY A 348 -3.58 -15.22 -20.49
C GLY A 348 -3.71 -14.13 -19.42
N PRO A 349 -4.59 -13.13 -19.63
CA PRO A 349 -4.74 -11.98 -18.74
C PRO A 349 -5.26 -12.37 -17.35
N ALA A 350 -5.22 -11.44 -16.41
CA ALA A 350 -5.81 -11.63 -15.10
C ALA A 350 -7.35 -11.71 -15.21
N PRO A 351 -8.01 -12.53 -14.37
CA PRO A 351 -9.47 -12.61 -14.39
C PRO A 351 -10.09 -11.26 -14.01
N LYS A 352 -11.32 -10.99 -14.49
CA LYS A 352 -12.00 -9.67 -14.39
C LYS A 352 -12.05 -9.09 -12.96
N TRP A 353 -12.10 -9.94 -11.94
CA TRP A 353 -12.13 -9.57 -10.53
C TRP A 353 -10.75 -9.17 -9.94
N CYS A 354 -9.65 -9.47 -10.65
CA CYS A 354 -8.29 -9.13 -10.28
C CYS A 354 -7.48 -8.53 -11.44
N SER A 355 -8.12 -7.73 -12.29
CA SER A 355 -7.46 -6.98 -13.38
C SER A 355 -6.29 -6.08 -12.94
N PHE A 356 -6.25 -5.71 -11.65
CA PHE A 356 -5.13 -4.95 -11.09
C PHE A 356 -3.81 -5.75 -11.03
N LEU A 357 -3.85 -7.09 -11.08
CA LEU A 357 -2.65 -7.91 -11.11
C LEU A 357 -1.82 -7.65 -12.35
N ASP A 358 -2.46 -7.47 -13.52
CA ASP A 358 -1.77 -7.17 -14.78
C ASP A 358 -0.92 -5.90 -14.66
N SER A 359 -1.51 -4.83 -14.11
CA SER A 359 -0.81 -3.56 -13.84
C SER A 359 0.34 -3.72 -12.84
N ILE A 360 0.21 -4.57 -11.81
CA ILE A 360 1.31 -4.84 -10.86
C ILE A 360 2.43 -5.64 -11.53
N THR A 361 2.11 -6.62 -12.37
CA THR A 361 3.12 -7.40 -13.08
C THR A 361 3.82 -6.57 -14.15
N GLU A 362 3.10 -5.72 -14.88
CA GLU A 362 3.66 -4.78 -15.87
C GLU A 362 4.61 -3.77 -15.18
N GLU A 363 4.18 -3.14 -14.08
CA GLU A 363 5.07 -2.25 -13.28
C GLU A 363 6.33 -2.96 -12.73
N LEU A 364 6.26 -4.27 -12.50
CA LEU A 364 7.36 -5.08 -11.99
C LEU A 364 8.31 -5.54 -13.11
N GLU A 365 7.79 -5.80 -14.31
CA GLU A 365 8.59 -6.04 -15.52
C GLU A 365 9.27 -4.76 -16.04
N GLU A 366 8.64 -3.59 -15.87
CA GLU A 366 9.29 -2.28 -16.12
C GLU A 366 10.42 -1.96 -15.13
N LYS A 367 10.36 -2.49 -13.90
CA LYS A 367 11.30 -2.19 -12.80
C LYS A 367 12.01 -3.45 -12.27
N PRO A 368 12.79 -4.19 -13.09
CA PRO A 368 13.42 -5.44 -12.69
C PRO A 368 14.63 -5.25 -11.73
N SER A 369 14.90 -4.03 -11.27
CA SER A 369 16.04 -3.72 -10.41
C SER A 369 15.67 -2.83 -9.22
N ASP A 370 15.13 -3.43 -8.16
CA ASP A 370 15.31 -2.86 -6.81
C ASP A 370 16.78 -3.08 -6.42
N THR A 371 17.65 -2.22 -6.95
CA THR A 371 19.08 -2.28 -6.65
C THR A 371 19.28 -2.17 -5.14
N VAL A 372 20.22 -2.95 -4.59
CA VAL A 372 20.53 -3.04 -3.14
C VAL A 372 20.87 -1.68 -2.47
N TYR A 373 20.98 -0.62 -3.28
CA TYR A 373 21.26 0.76 -2.89
C TYR A 373 20.06 1.71 -3.03
N SER A 374 18.83 1.25 -3.27
CA SER A 374 17.64 2.12 -3.40
C SER A 374 17.41 3.02 -2.17
N ASN A 375 17.76 2.53 -0.97
CA ASN A 375 17.73 3.30 0.28
C ASN A 375 19.04 4.03 0.62
N PHE A 376 20.06 3.99 -0.25
CA PHE A 376 21.38 4.55 -0.02
C PHE A 376 21.69 5.70 -0.99
N ARG A 377 21.89 6.91 -0.44
CA ARG A 377 22.34 8.07 -1.22
C ARG A 377 23.86 8.07 -1.33
N PHE A 378 24.38 8.24 -2.54
CA PHE A 378 25.80 8.49 -2.79
C PHE A 378 26.15 9.93 -2.40
N ILE A 379 27.29 10.11 -1.72
CA ILE A 379 27.77 11.37 -1.16
C ILE A 379 29.25 11.52 -1.51
N THR A 380 29.62 12.70 -2.00
CA THR A 380 31.02 13.05 -2.29
C THR A 380 31.80 13.35 -1.01
N ARG A 381 33.13 13.22 -1.04
CA ARG A 381 33.98 13.54 0.13
C ARG A 381 33.79 14.98 0.64
N ASP A 382 33.51 15.90 -0.27
CA ASP A 382 33.25 17.32 0.05
C ASP A 382 31.90 17.54 0.75
N GLU A 383 30.88 16.76 0.40
CA GLU A 383 29.59 16.78 1.10
C GLU A 383 29.67 16.13 2.48
N VAL A 384 30.45 15.05 2.65
CA VAL A 384 30.77 14.48 3.98
C VAL A 384 31.45 15.53 4.87
N ALA A 385 32.33 16.36 4.31
CA ALA A 385 32.94 17.47 5.03
C ALA A 385 31.93 18.59 5.37
N LYS A 386 31.10 19.03 4.41
CA LYS A 386 30.04 20.05 4.63
C LYS A 386 29.01 19.63 5.69
N LEU A 387 28.73 18.34 5.81
CA LEU A 387 27.79 17.78 6.78
C LEU A 387 28.44 17.40 8.13
N ASN A 388 29.74 17.70 8.33
CA ASN A 388 30.52 17.34 9.52
C ASN A 388 30.57 15.82 9.82
N LEU A 389 30.39 14.98 8.80
CA LEU A 389 30.38 13.51 8.89
C LEU A 389 31.77 12.87 8.75
N SER A 390 32.84 13.66 8.72
CA SER A 390 34.23 13.19 8.56
C SER A 390 34.65 12.15 9.60
N HIS A 391 34.12 12.24 10.82
CA HIS A 391 34.37 11.30 11.92
C HIS A 391 33.72 9.91 11.73
N LEU A 392 32.81 9.73 10.78
CA LEU A 392 32.14 8.46 10.49
C LEU A 392 32.78 7.69 9.32
N ILE A 393 33.81 8.24 8.68
CA ILE A 393 34.56 7.58 7.61
C ILE A 393 35.23 6.32 8.18
N GLY A 394 34.90 5.15 7.62
CA GLY A 394 35.37 3.84 8.12
C GLY A 394 34.41 3.14 9.09
N SER A 395 33.30 3.78 9.49
CA SER A 395 32.20 3.11 10.20
C SER A 395 31.23 2.42 9.23
N ASN A 396 30.48 1.43 9.72
CA ASN A 396 29.44 0.73 8.92
C ASN A 396 28.26 1.65 8.49
N VAL A 397 28.24 2.92 8.94
CA VAL A 397 27.24 3.92 8.57
C VAL A 397 27.56 4.57 7.21
N LEU A 398 28.85 4.72 6.86
CA LEU A 398 29.33 5.27 5.59
C LEU A 398 30.12 4.21 4.82
N ARG A 399 29.46 3.56 3.85
CA ARG A 399 30.12 2.56 3.00
C ARG A 399 30.91 3.25 1.90
N SER A 400 32.24 3.09 1.88
CA SER A 400 33.09 3.67 0.83
C SER A 400 32.83 3.00 -0.53
N TYR A 401 32.72 3.80 -1.59
CA TYR A 401 32.58 3.31 -2.96
C TYR A 401 33.26 4.27 -3.95
N MET A 402 34.25 3.76 -4.69
CA MET A 402 35.08 4.48 -5.68
C MET A 402 35.68 5.82 -5.18
N HIS A 403 34.90 6.90 -5.22
CA HIS A 403 35.32 8.27 -4.88
C HIS A 403 34.39 8.97 -3.87
N GLY A 404 33.48 8.23 -3.25
CA GLY A 404 32.54 8.76 -2.25
C GLY A 404 32.07 7.70 -1.27
N PHE A 405 30.96 7.99 -0.61
CA PHE A 405 30.37 7.16 0.42
C PHE A 405 28.87 7.01 0.21
N PHE A 406 28.33 5.81 0.42
CA PHE A 406 26.91 5.58 0.55
C PHE A 406 26.47 5.70 2.02
N ILE A 407 25.43 6.51 2.26
CA ILE A 407 24.71 6.58 3.54
C ILE A 407 23.23 6.26 3.31
N ASN A 408 22.52 5.76 4.32
CA ASN A 408 21.06 5.63 4.23
C ASN A 408 20.39 7.01 4.04
N THR A 409 19.45 7.12 3.09
CA THR A 409 18.78 8.39 2.74
C THR A 409 18.13 9.06 3.96
N GLU A 410 17.47 8.31 4.85
CA GLU A 410 16.92 8.85 6.09
C GLU A 410 17.97 9.49 7.02
N LEU A 411 19.19 8.93 7.06
CA LEU A 411 20.27 9.48 7.88
C LEU A 411 20.86 10.72 7.24
N TYR A 412 20.98 10.74 5.90
CA TYR A 412 21.35 11.94 5.16
C TYR A 412 20.39 13.08 5.44
N ASP A 413 19.08 12.86 5.33
CA ASP A 413 18.09 13.92 5.49
C ASP A 413 18.07 14.47 6.93
N LYS A 414 18.21 13.60 7.94
CA LYS A 414 18.35 14.00 9.35
C LYS A 414 19.61 14.86 9.56
N VAL A 415 20.76 14.43 9.03
CA VAL A 415 22.01 15.20 9.15
C VAL A 415 21.94 16.52 8.37
N ASN A 416 21.36 16.51 7.17
CA ASN A 416 21.22 17.70 6.33
C ASN A 416 20.30 18.74 6.97
N LEU A 417 19.22 18.32 7.63
CA LEU A 417 18.35 19.21 8.43
C LEU A 417 19.08 19.80 9.65
N ILE A 418 19.96 19.03 10.30
CA ILE A 418 20.78 19.50 11.42
C ILE A 418 21.87 20.47 10.95
N ALA A 419 22.54 20.17 9.84
CA ALA A 419 23.61 20.98 9.25
C ALA A 419 23.07 22.27 8.61
N ASN A 420 21.86 22.23 8.03
CA ASN A 420 21.21 23.37 7.36
C ASN A 420 19.82 23.69 7.95
N PRO A 421 19.72 24.21 9.21
CA PRO A 421 18.43 24.52 9.84
C PRO A 421 17.57 25.56 9.10
N ASN A 422 18.21 26.43 8.30
CA ASN A 422 17.55 27.48 7.53
C ASN A 422 17.13 27.05 6.11
N SER A 423 17.46 25.83 5.67
CA SER A 423 17.21 25.33 4.30
C SER A 423 15.80 25.64 3.77
N TYR A 424 14.76 25.39 4.58
CA TYR A 424 13.37 25.68 4.21
C TYR A 424 13.08 27.18 4.01
N ARG A 425 13.72 28.07 4.80
CA ARG A 425 13.60 29.53 4.64
C ARG A 425 14.35 30.00 3.41
N ASP A 426 15.58 29.54 3.21
CA ASP A 426 16.43 29.92 2.08
C ASP A 426 15.88 29.42 0.73
N GLN A 427 15.18 28.27 0.75
CA GLN A 427 14.49 27.72 -0.42
C GLN A 427 13.22 28.53 -0.73
N ARG A 428 12.42 28.88 0.28
CA ARG A 428 11.26 29.76 0.14
C ARG A 428 11.66 31.16 -0.35
N GLU A 429 12.75 31.74 0.15
CA GLU A 429 13.27 33.02 -0.31
C GLU A 429 13.78 32.95 -1.76
N ARG A 430 14.42 31.84 -2.16
CA ARG A 430 14.81 31.61 -3.56
C ARG A 430 13.61 31.45 -4.49
N GLU A 431 12.54 30.78 -4.07
CA GLU A 431 11.30 30.69 -4.84
C GLU A 431 10.57 32.03 -4.94
N ILE A 432 10.54 32.81 -3.85
CA ILE A 432 10.01 34.18 -3.85
C ILE A 432 10.83 35.07 -4.79
N ARG A 433 12.18 35.02 -4.73
CA ARG A 433 13.04 35.74 -5.68
C ARG A 433 12.80 35.32 -7.13
N LYS A 434 12.70 34.01 -7.42
CA LYS A 434 12.40 33.51 -8.77
C LYS A 434 11.03 33.99 -9.28
N LYS A 435 10.00 34.01 -8.42
CA LYS A 435 8.70 34.58 -8.78
C LYS A 435 8.77 36.09 -9.02
N ILE A 436 9.49 36.83 -8.17
CA ILE A 436 9.73 38.27 -8.37
C ILE A 436 10.50 38.53 -9.68
N GLU A 437 11.48 37.69 -10.02
CA GLU A 437 12.23 37.79 -11.29
C GLU A 437 11.31 37.51 -12.49
N GLN A 438 10.47 36.47 -12.43
CA GLN A 438 9.48 36.16 -13.47
C GLN A 438 8.40 37.25 -13.60
N GLU A 439 7.98 37.86 -12.49
CA GLU A 439 7.08 39.03 -12.46
C GLU A 439 7.77 40.30 -13.03
N ARG A 440 9.10 40.42 -12.89
CA ARG A 440 9.90 41.48 -13.53
C ARG A 440 10.07 41.23 -15.03
N GLU A 441 10.44 40.02 -15.44
CA GLU A 441 10.57 39.62 -16.84
C GLU A 441 9.25 39.79 -17.62
N SER A 442 8.11 39.48 -16.99
CA SER A 442 6.78 39.74 -17.57
C SER A 442 6.40 41.22 -17.56
N ARG A 443 6.74 42.00 -16.51
CA ARG A 443 6.55 43.47 -16.50
C ARG A 443 7.40 44.23 -17.54
N ILE A 444 8.56 43.70 -17.92
CA ILE A 444 9.47 44.35 -18.88
C ILE A 444 9.04 44.09 -20.35
N ARG A 445 8.06 43.21 -20.60
CA ARG A 445 7.55 42.91 -21.96
C ARG A 445 6.46 43.85 -22.48
N SER A 446 6.24 45.01 -21.86
CA SER A 446 5.53 46.13 -22.49
C SER A 446 6.49 47.30 -22.71
N THR A 447 6.70 47.64 -23.99
CA THR A 447 7.53 48.75 -24.53
C THR A 447 9.06 48.54 -24.56
N GLY A 448 9.61 48.32 -25.76
CA GLY A 448 10.90 48.91 -26.15
C GLY A 448 12.20 48.06 -26.15
N ALA A 449 12.17 46.76 -25.84
CA ALA A 449 13.40 45.98 -25.60
C ALA A 449 13.86 45.03 -26.74
N VAL A 450 13.85 45.48 -28.01
CA VAL A 450 14.32 44.63 -29.16
C VAL A 450 15.51 45.21 -29.95
N THR A 451 15.82 46.51 -29.84
CA THR A 451 16.84 47.16 -30.71
C THR A 451 18.04 47.80 -29.99
N LYS A 452 18.20 47.62 -28.67
CA LYS A 452 19.42 48.07 -27.93
C LYS A 452 20.73 47.36 -28.35
N ALA A 453 20.69 46.46 -29.33
CA ALA A 453 21.82 45.69 -29.83
C ALA A 453 22.56 46.32 -31.04
N LYS A 454 22.05 47.38 -31.67
CA LYS A 454 22.68 48.00 -32.86
C LYS A 454 23.51 49.26 -32.57
N ILE A 455 23.13 50.09 -31.59
CA ILE A 455 23.83 51.35 -31.28
C ILE A 455 25.13 51.04 -30.51
N LYS A 456 26.28 51.16 -31.18
CA LYS A 456 27.62 50.94 -30.60
C LYS A 456 28.26 52.22 -30.09
N VAL A 457 27.93 53.36 -30.69
CA VAL A 457 28.60 54.66 -30.48
C VAL A 457 27.55 55.75 -30.19
N ASN A 458 27.91 56.79 -29.44
CA ASN A 458 27.08 57.98 -29.16
C ASN A 458 25.70 57.72 -28.52
N LYS A 459 25.61 56.77 -27.58
CA LYS A 459 24.37 56.37 -26.89
C LYS A 459 23.57 57.54 -26.26
N GLU A 460 24.25 58.50 -25.61
CA GLU A 460 23.61 59.72 -25.07
C GLU A 460 22.92 60.59 -26.14
N LEU A 461 23.38 60.53 -27.40
CA LEU A 461 22.86 61.35 -28.49
C LEU A 461 21.63 60.70 -29.12
N ALA A 462 21.61 59.37 -29.23
CA ALA A 462 20.43 58.61 -29.63
C ALA A 462 19.26 58.83 -28.65
N ASP A 463 19.51 58.71 -27.33
CA ASP A 463 18.49 58.93 -26.29
C ASP A 463 17.89 60.37 -26.35
N ARG A 464 18.69 61.37 -26.74
CA ARG A 464 18.21 62.76 -26.94
C ARG A 464 17.42 62.95 -28.24
N LEU A 465 17.77 62.24 -29.32
CA LEU A 465 17.02 62.30 -30.58
C LEU A 465 15.67 61.57 -30.46
N GLU A 466 15.62 60.43 -29.78
CA GLU A 466 14.35 59.74 -29.50
C GLU A 466 13.40 60.64 -28.70
N SER A 467 13.90 61.35 -27.68
CA SER A 467 13.10 62.21 -26.81
C SER A 467 12.71 63.57 -27.40
N LYS A 468 13.51 64.18 -28.29
CA LYS A 468 13.19 65.48 -28.91
C LYS A 468 12.55 65.41 -30.29
N ALA A 469 12.86 64.39 -31.09
CA ALA A 469 12.49 64.33 -32.51
C ALA A 469 11.57 63.14 -32.86
N GLY A 470 11.05 62.41 -31.85
CA GLY A 470 10.03 61.38 -32.09
C GLY A 470 10.55 60.11 -32.75
N GLY A 471 11.79 59.71 -32.49
CA GLY A 471 12.33 58.38 -32.81
C GLY A 471 12.65 58.08 -34.29
N ASP A 472 12.03 58.73 -35.27
CA ASP A 472 12.26 58.42 -36.69
C ASP A 472 13.69 58.69 -37.16
N ALA A 473 14.35 59.73 -36.63
CA ALA A 473 15.76 60.02 -36.96
C ALA A 473 16.76 58.94 -36.51
N VAL A 474 16.37 58.08 -35.56
CA VAL A 474 17.19 56.93 -35.08
C VAL A 474 16.81 55.64 -35.85
N ARG A 475 15.74 55.67 -36.65
CA ARG A 475 15.23 54.55 -37.45
C ARG A 475 15.49 54.69 -38.96
N ASP A 476 15.86 55.88 -39.43
CA ASP A 476 16.24 56.13 -40.83
C ASP A 476 17.63 55.55 -41.11
N ASP A 477 17.69 54.55 -42.00
CA ASP A 477 18.91 53.82 -42.38
C ASP A 477 20.04 54.75 -42.87
N ARG A 478 19.73 55.96 -43.35
CA ARG A 478 20.73 56.96 -43.78
C ARG A 478 21.61 57.48 -42.65
N PHE A 479 21.18 57.33 -41.39
CA PHE A 479 21.95 57.77 -40.21
C PHE A 479 22.54 56.60 -39.41
N ALA A 480 22.41 55.35 -39.89
CA ALA A 480 22.94 54.17 -39.20
C ALA A 480 24.47 54.25 -38.96
N GLU A 481 25.23 54.75 -39.94
CA GLU A 481 26.69 54.89 -39.84
C GLU A 481 27.14 55.78 -38.67
N LEU A 482 26.33 56.80 -38.29
CA LEU A 482 26.64 57.72 -37.18
C LEU A 482 26.57 57.06 -35.80
N PHE A 483 25.93 55.90 -35.70
CA PHE A 483 25.75 55.13 -34.45
C PHE A 483 26.51 53.79 -34.43
N GLU A 484 27.02 53.34 -35.57
CA GLU A 484 27.81 52.10 -35.69
C GLU A 484 29.32 52.33 -35.85
N ASN A 485 29.76 53.41 -36.50
CA ASN A 485 31.18 53.65 -36.80
C ASN A 485 31.91 54.38 -35.65
N PRO A 486 33.06 53.88 -35.15
CA PRO A 486 33.79 54.48 -34.02
C PRO A 486 34.39 55.86 -34.34
N ASP A 487 34.66 56.15 -35.61
CA ASP A 487 35.25 57.44 -36.03
C ASP A 487 34.29 58.63 -35.82
N PHE A 488 32.97 58.37 -35.70
CA PHE A 488 31.97 59.39 -35.37
C PHE A 488 31.77 59.55 -33.85
N ALA A 489 32.57 58.91 -32.99
CA ALA A 489 32.46 59.05 -31.54
C ALA A 489 32.70 60.50 -31.07
N VAL A 490 31.74 61.05 -30.33
CA VAL A 490 31.84 62.40 -29.78
C VAL A 490 32.78 62.39 -28.56
N ASN A 491 34.03 62.75 -28.81
CA ASN A 491 35.06 62.87 -27.78
C ASN A 491 34.76 64.06 -26.83
N GLN A 492 34.13 63.74 -25.68
CA GLN A 492 33.72 64.73 -24.69
C GLN A 492 34.89 65.48 -24.03
N GLU A 493 36.12 64.98 -24.18
CA GLU A 493 37.33 65.61 -23.66
C GLU A 493 37.89 66.72 -24.57
N SER A 494 37.47 66.76 -25.84
CA SER A 494 37.95 67.73 -26.84
C SER A 494 37.63 69.18 -26.44
N PHE A 495 38.54 70.09 -26.79
CA PHE A 495 38.44 71.52 -26.44
C PHE A 495 37.18 72.17 -27.02
N GLU A 496 36.86 71.86 -28.28
CA GLU A 496 35.70 72.39 -29.00
C GLU A 496 34.37 71.94 -28.37
N TYR A 497 34.27 70.66 -27.95
CA TYR A 497 33.07 70.15 -27.29
C TYR A 497 32.83 70.80 -25.91
N LYS A 498 33.91 71.04 -25.16
CA LYS A 498 33.85 71.74 -23.85
C LYS A 498 33.47 73.21 -23.99
N GLN A 499 33.89 73.88 -25.06
CA GLN A 499 33.51 75.26 -25.35
C GLN A 499 32.02 75.40 -25.72
N LEU A 500 31.45 74.43 -26.45
CA LEU A 500 30.04 74.40 -26.81
C LEU A 500 29.11 73.98 -25.65
N ASN A 501 29.61 73.21 -24.67
CA ASN A 501 28.83 72.73 -23.52
C ASN A 501 29.45 73.16 -22.15
N PRO A 502 29.46 74.46 -21.82
CA PRO A 502 30.17 75.00 -20.65
C PRO A 502 29.71 74.42 -19.30
N VAL A 503 28.48 73.91 -19.20
CA VAL A 503 27.90 73.36 -17.95
C VAL A 503 28.55 72.03 -17.52
N LYS A 504 29.06 71.20 -18.46
CA LYS A 504 29.75 69.95 -18.10
C LYS A 504 31.16 70.23 -17.54
N ALA A 505 31.88 71.22 -18.07
CA ALA A 505 33.25 71.55 -17.65
C ALA A 505 33.38 71.96 -16.16
N VAL A 506 32.30 72.44 -15.53
CA VAL A 506 32.29 72.79 -14.11
C VAL A 506 32.26 71.56 -13.18
N LYS A 507 31.74 70.42 -13.65
CA LYS A 507 31.65 69.19 -12.84
C LYS A 507 32.97 68.42 -12.71
N ASP A 508 33.83 68.45 -13.72
CA ASP A 508 35.11 67.73 -13.67
C ASP A 508 36.10 68.38 -12.68
N ILE A 509 35.92 69.66 -12.37
CA ILE A 509 36.71 70.40 -11.37
C ILE A 509 36.35 69.95 -9.94
N SER A 510 35.14 69.41 -9.71
CA SER A 510 34.67 69.04 -8.36
C SER A 510 35.05 67.64 -7.89
N GLN A 511 35.85 66.88 -8.65
CA GLN A 511 36.24 65.49 -8.30
C GLN A 511 37.73 65.32 -7.91
N THR A 512 38.52 66.39 -7.83
CA THR A 512 39.86 66.32 -7.24
C THR A 512 39.82 66.79 -5.78
N GLU A 513 40.29 65.92 -4.87
CA GLU A 513 40.19 66.14 -3.43
C GLU A 513 40.92 67.42 -2.97
N ARG A 514 40.19 68.30 -2.26
CA ARG A 514 40.70 69.02 -1.09
C ARG A 514 39.56 69.59 -0.25
N SER A 515 39.73 69.49 1.06
CA SER A 515 38.75 69.84 2.08
C SER A 515 38.30 71.31 2.04
N ARG A 516 36.99 71.52 2.09
CA ARG A 516 36.35 72.76 2.53
C ARG A 516 35.21 72.38 3.47
N GLY A 517 35.26 72.87 4.70
CA GLY A 517 34.20 72.63 5.68
C GLY A 517 32.90 73.29 5.24
N LEU A 518 31.79 72.56 5.40
CA LEU A 518 30.45 73.06 5.12
C LEU A 518 30.01 74.02 6.24
N THR A 519 29.06 74.90 5.89
CA THR A 519 28.60 76.00 6.74
C THR A 519 27.26 75.66 7.39
N ALA A 520 26.97 76.30 8.52
CA ALA A 520 25.86 76.00 9.44
C ALA A 520 24.42 76.15 8.89
N ALA A 521 24.23 76.27 7.58
CA ALA A 521 22.93 76.23 6.92
C ALA A 521 22.58 74.81 6.42
N GLU A 522 23.58 73.96 6.15
CA GLU A 522 23.37 72.63 5.56
C GLU A 522 23.09 71.54 6.62
N GLU A 523 23.44 71.80 7.89
CA GLU A 523 23.15 70.94 9.04
C GLU A 523 21.66 71.03 9.49
N SER A 524 20.95 72.12 9.16
CA SER A 524 19.58 72.37 9.68
C SER A 524 18.43 71.77 8.86
N ASP A 525 18.69 71.27 7.65
CA ASP A 525 17.66 70.65 6.80
C ASP A 525 17.64 69.11 6.87
N GLU A 526 18.69 68.46 7.41
CA GLU A 526 18.68 66.99 7.62
C GLU A 526 17.87 66.57 8.87
N GLU A 527 17.79 67.41 9.92
CA GLU A 527 16.94 67.13 11.10
C GLU A 527 15.42 67.17 10.78
N ARG A 528 15.02 67.78 9.66
CA ARG A 528 13.61 67.97 9.30
C ARG A 528 12.89 66.72 8.77
N LEU A 529 13.62 65.63 8.51
CA LEU A 529 13.09 64.45 7.82
C LEU A 529 12.94 63.19 8.70
N ASN A 530 13.30 63.23 9.99
CA ASN A 530 13.16 62.10 10.93
C ASN A 530 12.52 62.50 12.28
N PRO A 531 11.19 62.41 12.44
CA PRO A 531 10.53 62.55 13.73
C PRO A 531 9.81 61.25 14.16
N ASP A 532 10.43 60.47 15.06
CA ASP A 532 9.71 59.42 15.80
C ASP A 532 10.42 59.00 17.11
N GLU A 533 10.39 59.85 18.14
CA GLU A 533 10.46 59.39 19.55
C GLU A 533 9.85 60.40 20.55
N HIS A 534 8.90 59.91 21.37
CA HIS A 534 8.40 60.43 22.67
C HIS A 534 7.51 61.71 22.81
N LYS A 535 6.21 61.42 23.02
CA LYS A 535 5.34 61.75 24.19
C LYS A 535 4.65 63.13 24.41
N ASP A 536 3.31 63.02 24.37
CA ASP A 536 2.30 63.39 25.39
C ASP A 536 1.85 64.86 25.68
N GLU A 537 0.51 65.02 25.68
CA GLU A 537 -0.39 65.95 26.41
C GLU A 537 -0.93 67.29 25.82
N SER A 538 -2.28 67.32 25.63
CA SER A 538 -3.25 68.46 25.76
C SER A 538 -3.18 69.65 24.77
N GLU A 539 -4.24 70.42 24.43
CA GLU A 539 -5.73 70.29 24.45
C GLU A 539 -6.33 71.38 23.52
N SER A 540 -7.58 71.25 23.02
CA SER A 540 -8.55 72.30 22.55
C SER A 540 -8.05 73.54 21.75
N ASP A 541 -8.65 74.09 20.68
CA ASP A 541 -9.95 73.99 19.98
C ASP A 541 -9.84 74.90 18.70
N SER A 542 -10.75 75.06 17.73
CA SER A 542 -12.15 74.62 17.48
C SER A 542 -12.49 74.66 15.96
N GLU A 543 -13.77 74.75 15.61
CA GLU A 543 -14.45 74.58 14.30
C GLU A 543 -14.17 75.63 13.20
N SER A 544 -14.26 75.28 11.90
CA SER A 544 -15.55 75.31 11.17
C SER A 544 -15.55 74.56 9.80
N GLU A 545 -16.52 73.64 9.67
CA GLU A 545 -17.37 73.27 8.50
C GLU A 545 -16.78 73.04 7.08
N LYS A 546 -17.21 72.08 6.23
CA LYS A 546 -18.15 70.92 6.26
C LYS A 546 -17.90 70.04 4.98
N GLU A 547 -18.54 68.86 4.88
CA GLU A 547 -18.72 68.00 3.66
C GLU A 547 -17.79 66.77 3.35
N GLU A 548 -17.32 65.96 4.31
CA GLU A 548 -16.72 64.62 3.97
C GLU A 548 -17.08 63.39 4.86
N GLU A 549 -18.01 63.49 5.82
CA GLU A 549 -18.06 62.49 6.91
C GLU A 549 -18.60 61.07 6.59
N ILE A 550 -19.45 60.88 5.57
CA ILE A 550 -20.20 59.61 5.40
C ILE A 550 -19.33 58.42 4.92
N VAL A 551 -18.14 58.68 4.36
CA VAL A 551 -17.25 57.63 3.83
C VAL A 551 -16.24 57.14 4.87
N SER A 552 -15.81 58.00 5.81
CA SER A 552 -14.72 57.69 6.74
C SER A 552 -15.11 56.68 7.83
N GLU A 553 -16.35 56.71 8.33
CA GLU A 553 -16.80 55.82 9.41
C GLU A 553 -16.84 54.35 9.00
N LYS A 554 -17.35 54.05 7.80
CA LYS A 554 -17.42 52.67 7.28
C LYS A 554 -16.02 52.07 7.05
N GLN A 555 -15.03 52.91 6.72
CA GLN A 555 -13.64 52.47 6.62
C GLN A 555 -13.03 52.27 8.02
N LYS A 556 -13.20 53.22 8.94
CA LYS A 556 -12.75 53.09 10.35
C LYS A 556 -13.31 51.84 11.04
N GLN A 557 -14.61 51.55 10.88
CA GLN A 557 -15.25 50.34 11.44
C GLN A 557 -14.75 49.03 10.79
N ARG A 558 -14.39 49.03 9.50
CA ARG A 558 -13.78 47.86 8.84
C ARG A 558 -12.37 47.61 9.35
N VAL A 559 -11.54 48.66 9.43
CA VAL A 559 -10.16 48.59 9.94
C VAL A 559 -10.15 48.14 11.41
N GLN A 560 -11.05 48.67 12.26
CA GLN A 560 -11.21 48.21 13.64
C GLN A 560 -11.57 46.72 13.73
N LYS A 561 -12.55 46.24 12.93
CA LYS A 561 -12.91 44.81 12.87
C LYS A 561 -11.80 43.91 12.35
N GLU A 562 -10.92 44.39 11.47
CA GLU A 562 -9.74 43.63 11.04
C GLU A 562 -8.65 43.60 12.12
N LEU A 563 -8.39 44.73 12.80
CA LEU A 563 -7.48 44.79 13.94
C LEU A 563 -7.92 43.88 15.10
N GLU A 564 -9.22 43.84 15.41
CA GLU A 564 -9.77 42.91 16.41
C GLU A 564 -9.58 41.45 16.00
N LYS A 565 -9.88 41.07 14.76
CA LYS A 565 -9.62 39.71 14.25
C LYS A 565 -8.14 39.33 14.29
N ILE A 566 -7.23 40.28 14.04
CA ILE A 566 -5.78 40.07 14.15
C ILE A 566 -5.36 39.91 15.63
N ARG A 567 -5.92 40.70 16.55
CA ARG A 567 -5.72 40.54 18.01
C ARG A 567 -6.24 39.19 18.51
N GLU A 568 -7.43 38.76 18.10
CA GLU A 568 -7.97 37.44 18.45
C GLU A 568 -7.09 36.30 17.91
N LYS A 569 -6.64 36.39 16.65
CA LYS A 569 -5.71 35.39 16.08
C LYS A 569 -4.39 35.32 16.85
N LYS A 570 -3.81 36.47 17.22
CA LYS A 570 -2.60 36.50 18.08
C LYS A 570 -2.86 35.89 19.44
N ARG A 571 -3.98 36.24 20.10
CA ARG A 571 -4.33 35.66 21.42
C ARG A 571 -4.54 34.16 21.35
N LYS A 572 -5.23 33.65 20.33
CA LYS A 572 -5.37 32.20 20.09
C LYS A 572 -4.03 31.51 19.85
N GLN A 573 -3.12 32.11 19.07
CA GLN A 573 -1.77 31.56 18.89
C GLN A 573 -0.92 31.59 20.18
N GLU A 574 -1.13 32.56 21.07
CA GLU A 574 -0.49 32.58 22.39
C GLU A 574 -1.10 31.56 23.36
N GLU A 575 -2.42 31.37 23.33
CA GLU A 575 -3.14 30.33 24.06
C GLU A 575 -2.70 28.93 23.59
N GLU A 576 -2.61 28.69 22.27
CA GLU A 576 -2.07 27.46 21.66
C GLU A 576 -0.60 27.21 22.06
N LYS A 577 0.25 28.25 22.05
CA LYS A 577 1.66 28.13 22.50
C LYS A 577 1.76 27.83 23.99
N ARG A 578 0.91 28.43 24.83
CA ARG A 578 0.84 28.12 26.27
C ARG A 578 0.38 26.67 26.50
N PHE A 579 -0.66 26.23 25.81
CA PHE A 579 -1.15 24.86 25.86
C PHE A 579 -0.10 23.83 25.40
N MET A 580 0.64 24.12 24.32
CA MET A 580 1.75 23.29 23.86
C MET A 580 2.92 23.27 24.86
N ASN A 581 3.21 24.37 25.54
CA ASN A 581 4.23 24.42 26.61
C ASN A 581 3.77 23.67 27.87
N GLU A 582 2.49 23.71 28.24
CA GLU A 582 1.93 22.87 29.32
C GLU A 582 2.02 21.38 28.97
N PHE A 583 1.69 20.99 27.73
CA PHE A 583 1.89 19.62 27.25
C PHE A 583 3.36 19.19 27.31
N LYS A 584 4.29 20.10 26.98
CA LYS A 584 5.73 19.81 27.02
C LYS A 584 6.26 19.64 28.45
N ALA A 585 5.83 20.50 29.37
CA ALA A 585 6.14 20.40 30.80
C ALA A 585 5.57 19.13 31.46
N ILE A 586 4.46 18.59 30.94
CA ILE A 586 3.92 17.29 31.37
C ILE A 586 4.80 16.13 30.85
N THR A 587 5.33 16.21 29.61
CA THR A 587 6.15 15.13 29.05
C THR A 587 7.52 14.97 29.70
N GLU A 588 8.19 16.06 30.10
CA GLU A 588 9.54 16.01 30.68
C GLU A 588 9.52 15.43 32.12
N ASN A 589 8.49 15.76 32.92
CA ASN A 589 8.34 15.24 34.29
C ASN A 589 7.90 13.76 34.35
N GLU A 590 7.23 13.23 33.32
CA GLU A 590 6.86 11.80 33.30
C GLU A 590 8.04 10.87 32.96
N THR A 591 9.06 11.34 32.25
CA THR A 591 10.21 10.50 31.87
C THR A 591 11.12 10.15 33.05
N GLU A 592 11.27 11.03 34.04
CA GLU A 592 12.14 10.79 35.20
C GLU A 592 11.44 9.94 36.29
N ALA A 593 10.11 10.10 36.45
CA ALA A 593 9.35 9.41 37.50
C ALA A 593 9.08 7.92 37.22
N ARG A 594 9.19 7.46 35.96
CA ARG A 594 8.82 6.09 35.56
C ARG A 594 9.81 5.01 36.02
N ASN A 595 11.04 5.37 36.37
CA ASN A 595 12.10 4.39 36.64
C ASN A 595 12.09 3.79 38.06
N ASN A 596 11.24 4.28 38.99
CA ASN A 596 11.28 3.88 40.42
C ASN A 596 9.90 3.64 41.08
N GLU A 597 8.87 3.25 40.33
CA GLU A 597 7.58 2.83 40.92
C GLU A 597 7.35 1.31 40.86
N SER A 598 7.17 0.67 42.02
CA SER A 598 6.87 -0.76 42.10
C SER A 598 5.47 -1.10 41.55
N LEU A 599 5.35 -2.32 40.99
CA LEU A 599 4.14 -2.83 40.31
C LEU A 599 2.84 -2.59 41.09
N GLY A 600 2.87 -2.79 42.42
CA GLY A 600 1.72 -2.58 43.30
C GLY A 600 1.27 -1.11 43.43
N LYS A 601 2.18 -0.14 43.29
CA LYS A 601 1.82 1.29 43.24
C LYS A 601 1.18 1.66 41.90
N GLN A 602 1.67 1.12 40.79
CA GLN A 602 1.07 1.30 39.47
C GLN A 602 -0.35 0.73 39.39
N ALA A 603 -0.57 -0.49 39.91
CA ALA A 603 -1.90 -1.11 39.96
C ALA A 603 -2.90 -0.28 40.80
N LYS A 604 -2.46 0.26 41.96
CA LYS A 604 -3.30 1.15 42.80
C LYS A 604 -3.60 2.49 42.13
N LYS A 605 -2.65 3.07 41.36
CA LYS A 605 -2.93 4.26 40.52
C LYS A 605 -3.97 3.97 39.45
N LEU A 606 -3.82 2.86 38.71
CA LEU A 606 -4.78 2.43 37.68
C LEU A 606 -6.20 2.27 38.24
N HIS A 607 -6.36 1.58 39.38
CA HIS A 607 -7.66 1.46 40.05
C HIS A 607 -8.22 2.80 40.55
N LYS A 608 -7.38 3.76 40.93
CA LYS A 608 -7.83 5.10 41.34
C LYS A 608 -8.33 5.90 40.13
N VAL A 609 -7.62 5.82 39.00
CA VAL A 609 -8.00 6.47 37.73
C VAL A 609 -9.27 5.84 37.13
N SER A 610 -9.42 4.51 37.19
CA SER A 610 -10.66 3.86 36.72
C SER A 610 -11.87 4.31 37.55
N LYS A 611 -11.73 4.35 38.88
CA LYS A 611 -12.79 4.76 39.81
C LYS A 611 -13.14 6.25 39.69
N GLN A 612 -12.18 7.11 39.32
CA GLN A 612 -12.44 8.50 38.96
C GLN A 612 -13.22 8.61 37.64
N LYS A 613 -12.82 7.88 36.59
CA LYS A 613 -13.56 7.85 35.30
C LYS A 613 -14.97 7.28 35.42
N GLU A 614 -15.19 6.32 36.31
CA GLU A 614 -16.54 5.82 36.65
C GLU A 614 -17.38 6.89 37.36
N ALA A 615 -16.80 7.64 38.30
CA ALA A 615 -17.49 8.75 38.96
C ALA A 615 -17.80 9.92 37.99
N GLU A 616 -16.91 10.22 37.04
CA GLU A 616 -17.15 11.23 35.99
C GLU A 616 -18.27 10.79 35.01
N ARG A 617 -18.29 9.50 34.64
CA ARG A 617 -19.39 8.90 33.85
C ARG A 617 -20.73 8.93 34.58
N GLN A 618 -20.74 8.81 35.92
CA GLN A 618 -21.97 8.94 36.70
C GLN A 618 -22.48 10.39 36.83
N ASN A 619 -21.60 11.39 36.66
CA ASN A 619 -21.96 12.81 36.76
C ASN A 619 -22.35 13.46 35.41
N SER A 620 -22.24 12.72 34.29
CA SER A 620 -22.57 13.20 32.95
C SER A 620 -23.62 12.30 32.28
N ARG A 621 -24.72 12.90 31.78
CA ARG A 621 -25.70 12.20 30.94
C ARG A 621 -25.46 12.58 29.49
N THR A 622 -25.05 11.60 28.69
CA THR A 622 -25.00 11.68 27.23
C THR A 622 -26.32 11.23 26.62
N ARG A 623 -26.83 11.99 25.65
CA ARG A 623 -27.87 11.53 24.71
C ARG A 623 -27.29 11.58 23.30
N HIS A 624 -27.67 10.62 22.47
CA HIS A 624 -27.29 10.58 21.06
C HIS A 624 -28.57 10.61 20.24
N HIS A 625 -28.68 11.56 19.33
CA HIS A 625 -29.81 11.68 18.41
C HIS A 625 -29.46 11.03 17.07
N GLY A 626 -30.45 10.44 16.40
CA GLY A 626 -30.28 9.62 15.19
C GLY A 626 -29.70 10.33 13.94
N LYS A 627 -29.30 11.59 14.05
CA LYS A 627 -28.62 12.38 13.00
C LYS A 627 -27.19 12.80 13.38
N GLY A 628 -26.59 12.16 14.39
CA GLY A 628 -25.17 12.36 14.75
C GLY A 628 -24.90 13.49 15.74
N GLU A 629 -25.93 14.13 16.28
CA GLU A 629 -25.81 15.13 17.34
C GLU A 629 -25.72 14.46 18.71
N MET A 630 -24.75 14.90 19.54
CA MET A 630 -24.52 14.42 20.90
C MET A 630 -24.70 15.56 21.90
N GLU A 631 -25.70 15.44 22.76
CA GLU A 631 -25.89 16.33 23.90
C GLU A 631 -25.25 15.75 25.16
N LEU A 632 -24.58 16.60 25.95
CA LEU A 632 -23.84 16.20 27.13
C LEU A 632 -24.19 17.14 28.28
N THR A 633 -24.89 16.62 29.29
CA THR A 633 -25.39 17.40 30.43
C THR A 633 -24.65 17.03 31.72
N PHE A 634 -24.19 18.05 32.45
CA PHE A 634 -23.47 17.91 33.71
C PHE A 634 -24.33 18.37 34.89
N ASN A 635 -24.42 17.55 35.93
CA ASN A 635 -25.05 17.93 37.20
C ASN A 635 -23.97 18.29 38.23
N PRO A 636 -23.70 19.59 38.50
CA PRO A 636 -22.67 19.99 39.46
C PRO A 636 -23.09 19.64 40.90
N LYS A 637 -22.30 18.78 41.56
CA LYS A 637 -22.42 18.53 43.00
C LYS A 637 -21.53 19.51 43.77
N LYS A 638 -22.06 20.04 44.87
CA LYS A 638 -21.33 20.92 45.80
C LYS A 638 -20.26 20.10 46.53
N ALA A 639 -19.00 20.55 46.48
CA ALA A 639 -17.88 19.81 47.06
C ALA A 639 -18.01 19.68 48.60
N GLU A 640 -17.93 18.45 49.12
CA GLU A 640 -17.84 18.21 50.56
C GLU A 640 -16.45 18.60 51.10
N LYS A 641 -16.42 19.25 52.27
CA LYS A 641 -15.17 19.56 52.96
C LYS A 641 -14.59 18.28 53.57
N VAL A 642 -13.44 17.86 53.05
CA VAL A 642 -12.66 16.75 53.62
C VAL A 642 -12.28 17.07 55.06
N LYS A 643 -12.87 16.36 56.03
CA LYS A 643 -12.40 16.36 57.42
C LYS A 643 -11.22 15.38 57.52
N PHE A 644 -10.02 15.90 57.78
CA PHE A 644 -8.91 15.05 58.20
C PHE A 644 -9.25 14.41 59.55
N ARG A 645 -9.30 13.07 59.58
CA ARG A 645 -9.20 12.31 60.84
C ARG A 645 -7.73 12.25 61.24
N ALA A 646 -7.47 12.44 62.53
CA ALA A 646 -6.21 12.04 63.13
C ALA A 646 -6.33 10.55 63.47
N ASP A 647 -5.56 9.71 62.78
CA ASP A 647 -5.51 8.29 63.08
C ASP A 647 -4.57 8.02 64.26
N LYS A 648 -4.90 6.95 65.02
CA LYS A 648 -4.18 6.56 66.24
C LYS A 648 -2.84 5.91 65.92
N PHE A 649 -1.94 5.99 66.91
CA PHE A 649 -0.76 5.15 67.02
C PHE A 649 -1.14 3.66 67.01
N ASP A 650 -0.27 2.85 66.41
CA ASP A 650 0.07 1.51 66.90
C ASP A 650 1.59 1.34 66.71
N GLU A 651 2.24 0.66 67.65
CA GLU A 651 3.70 0.60 67.80
C GLU A 651 4.31 -0.62 67.07
N SER A 652 5.40 -0.42 66.33
CA SER A 652 6.54 -1.35 66.29
C SER A 652 7.70 -0.81 65.45
N ASP A 653 8.90 -0.98 66.01
CA ASP A 653 10.22 -1.02 65.37
C ASP A 653 10.89 0.29 64.91
N GLU A 654 11.97 0.59 65.63
CA GLU A 654 12.95 1.65 65.39
C GLU A 654 13.94 1.23 64.30
N GLU A 655 14.40 2.16 63.45
CA GLU A 655 15.82 2.50 63.39
C GLU A 655 16.08 3.78 62.56
N THR A 656 17.13 4.47 62.94
CA THR A 656 17.58 5.82 62.57
C THR A 656 17.68 6.17 61.08
N GLU A 657 17.21 7.37 60.71
CA GLU A 657 18.10 8.46 60.26
C GLU A 657 17.41 9.85 60.24
N GLN A 658 18.06 10.86 60.82
CA GLN A 658 17.54 12.24 60.87
C GLN A 658 18.02 13.09 59.69
N LYS A 659 17.12 13.67 58.88
CA LYS A 659 17.42 14.89 58.09
C LYS A 659 16.28 15.90 58.18
N SER A 660 16.56 17.03 58.83
CA SER A 660 15.61 18.11 59.10
C SER A 660 15.55 19.12 57.94
N GLY A 661 14.43 19.14 57.22
CA GLY A 661 14.15 20.11 56.15
C GLY A 661 13.12 21.17 56.55
N ARG A 662 13.57 22.38 56.89
CA ARG A 662 12.69 23.52 57.24
C ARG A 662 11.81 23.95 56.06
N THR A 663 10.49 23.91 56.21
CA THR A 663 9.51 24.36 55.19
C THR A 663 8.47 25.35 55.74
N LYS A 664 8.91 26.55 56.16
CA LYS A 664 8.03 27.73 56.30
C LYS A 664 8.75 29.01 55.89
N GLN A 665 8.40 29.53 54.72
CA GLN A 665 8.66 30.94 54.39
C GLN A 665 7.63 31.81 55.10
N ARG A 666 8.07 32.79 55.89
CA ARG A 666 7.23 33.85 56.44
C ARG A 666 7.26 35.04 55.49
N PHE A 667 6.15 35.36 54.85
CA PHE A 667 5.88 36.72 54.41
C PHE A 667 4.86 37.35 55.35
N ALA A 668 5.33 38.26 56.19
CA ALA A 668 4.50 39.11 57.05
C ALA A 668 4.81 40.57 56.72
N GLY A 669 3.77 41.38 56.50
CA GLY A 669 3.91 42.84 56.41
C GLY A 669 3.72 43.46 55.02
N ARG A 670 2.50 43.44 54.49
CA ARG A 670 1.94 44.63 53.83
C ARG A 670 0.55 44.91 54.40
N ARG A 671 0.38 46.13 54.92
CA ARG A 671 -0.87 46.64 55.49
C ARG A 671 -1.79 47.06 54.34
N SER A 672 -3.06 46.70 54.41
CA SER A 672 -4.11 47.32 53.60
C SER A 672 -5.04 48.08 54.55
N ALA A 673 -5.32 49.34 54.22
CA ALA A 673 -6.23 50.22 54.94
C ALA A 673 -7.29 50.76 53.98
N GLY A 674 -8.51 50.97 54.49
CA GLY A 674 -9.69 51.39 53.72
C GLY A 674 -10.74 50.26 53.73
N ARG A 675 -11.73 50.23 54.62
CA ARG A 675 -12.87 51.15 54.90
C ARG A 675 -14.16 50.63 54.27
N ASN A 676 -15.15 50.38 55.14
CA ASN A 676 -16.61 50.54 54.99
C ASN A 676 -17.29 49.84 53.77
N GLN A 677 -18.36 49.06 53.95
CA GLN A 677 -19.64 49.56 54.48
C GLN A 677 -20.54 48.48 55.13
N PHE A 678 -21.30 48.96 56.14
CA PHE A 678 -22.64 48.60 56.61
C PHE A 678 -23.12 47.17 56.89
N ARG A 679 -23.79 47.07 58.05
CA ARG A 679 -24.65 45.97 58.51
C ARG A 679 -26.05 46.09 57.92
N GLY A 680 -26.65 44.92 57.63
CA GLY A 680 -27.98 44.52 58.11
C GLY A 680 -29.21 45.35 57.73
N MET A 681 -29.94 44.85 56.74
CA MET A 681 -31.31 44.37 56.93
C MET A 681 -31.40 42.92 56.46
#